data_AF-A0AAW9RWP7-F1
#
_entry.id   AF-A0AAW9RWP7-F1
#
_cell.length_a   1.000
_cell.length_b   1.000
_cell.length_c   1.000
_cell.angle_alpha   90.00
_cell.angle_beta   90.00
_cell.angle_gamma   90.00
#
_symmetry.space_group_name_H-M   'P 1'
#
loop_
_entity.id
_entity.type
_entity.pdbx_description
1 polymer ?
#
loop_
_entity_poly.entity_id
_entity_poly.type
_entity_poly.pdbx_seq_one_letter_code
_entity_poly.pdbx_strand_id
1 'polypeptide(L)'
;MRTTALAILCIMMGSLAFSQQENQLLENLMQSQPDVFGEILKKHKKYEVQIIYTQIDRDAENKPSFTSHYFNVSPEHYFYPASTVKLPVALLALEKLNKLQVEGLDKYSTMLTDSAYHGQIAVHQDPTSQSGQPNIAHYIKQILLVSDNEAYNRLYEFVGQAEINRALKEKGFAQTDIIHRLSVHASEKENRYTNPVRFVENGKEVYRQPLVYNDQALANRKKVKKGKGFMKDGELVKKPMDFTHKNKMPLAEMQAILKAVLFPESVPAHQRFDLAPEDYRFLYQYMSQLPGESSYPSYDPETYHDAYAKPLLYGNSKEPLPKHIRIFNKLGNAYGYSIDNAYVVDFKNKVEFMLSAVIHTNENQVFNDDRYEYEEIALPFMKNLGQLIYDYELKRTRTHHPDLNKFKVEYDKIVKVSEEFHENLYQNYAHYHQKSLNFQRIKRKDIEPLIEDLKDDPAFEVSTLGHSVEGRPVNLIKVGTGPVKVMLWSQMHGDEPTATRALFEIFNFLRTKDFMQKEKEEILSKTTLYIIPMLNPDGAERFQRRNALSFDLNRDALRLQAPEAVILKKARDTYNPQFGFNLHDQSKHYNVYRTGKTASISFLAPAYNYEKEVNEVRGNAMKVIVSMNEVIQQYMPGHVGKYNDSFEPRAFGDNIQKWGTSTILIESGGKIGDPEKRELVKMNFVGILQALKTIADQSYQKYNLDQYYSIPDNDRKFFDILIRNASTSLNGHNFRTDLGLFGEASSSIADKGDLSTYYGYQELDATGYTLQVGKLYPEILDSIDKISREQALQWLKEGYTTLRLHQLSPTEQAHSFPLQLVNADFTLDTVKMEVGDKAALLLLKDQQIHFTILKGKIHHWTKEINKAHETE
;
A
#
# COMPACT_ATOMS: atom_id res chain seq x y z
N MET A 1 -9.82 -59.86 30.09
CA MET A 1 -10.04 -60.57 28.82
C MET A 1 -11.04 -59.78 28.00
N ARG A 2 -10.67 -59.47 26.75
CA ARG A 2 -11.42 -58.68 25.73
C ARG A 2 -11.53 -57.17 25.99
N THR A 3 -11.55 -56.44 24.85
CA THR A 3 -11.69 -54.98 24.62
C THR A 3 -10.50 -54.16 25.14
N THR A 4 -9.73 -53.40 24.35
CA THR A 4 -10.11 -52.45 23.29
C THR A 4 -8.83 -52.09 22.51
N ALA A 5 -8.75 -52.41 21.21
CA ALA A 5 -7.64 -51.99 20.35
C ALA A 5 -8.06 -52.08 18.88
N LEU A 6 -8.95 -51.19 18.43
CA LEU A 6 -9.14 -50.88 17.00
C LEU A 6 -10.03 -49.62 16.85
N ALA A 7 -9.49 -48.42 17.12
CA ALA A 7 -10.21 -47.18 16.87
C ALA A 7 -9.31 -45.92 16.81
N ILE A 8 -8.08 -45.99 16.28
CA ILE A 8 -7.30 -44.77 16.01
C ILE A 8 -6.44 -45.00 14.76
N LEU A 9 -7.04 -44.95 13.56
CA LEU A 9 -6.34 -44.60 12.31
C LEU A 9 -7.35 -44.38 11.15
N CYS A 10 -8.23 -43.38 11.26
CA CYS A 10 -9.07 -42.94 10.12
C CYS A 10 -9.46 -41.45 10.24
N ILE A 11 -8.52 -40.58 10.62
CA ILE A 11 -8.70 -39.12 10.52
C ILE A 11 -7.38 -38.55 9.99
N MET A 12 -7.31 -38.37 8.67
CA MET A 12 -6.51 -37.35 7.96
C MET A 12 -6.37 -37.74 6.48
N MET A 13 -7.47 -37.66 5.73
CA MET A 13 -7.45 -37.28 4.32
C MET A 13 -8.80 -36.60 4.06
N GLY A 14 -8.89 -35.31 4.42
CA GLY A 14 -9.97 -34.47 3.93
C GLY A 14 -9.73 -34.25 2.44
N SER A 15 -10.29 -35.13 1.61
CA SER A 15 -10.55 -34.78 0.22
C SER A 15 -11.48 -33.58 0.23
N LEU A 16 -11.14 -32.55 -0.56
CA LEU A 16 -12.05 -31.45 -0.90
C LEU A 16 -13.21 -32.03 -1.72
N ALA A 17 -14.13 -32.72 -1.05
CA ALA A 17 -15.45 -32.97 -1.58
C ALA A 17 -16.20 -31.64 -1.48
N PHE A 18 -16.10 -30.82 -2.53
CA PHE A 18 -16.99 -29.70 -2.75
C PHE A 18 -18.42 -30.26 -2.76
N SER A 19 -19.17 -30.03 -1.68
CA SER A 19 -20.63 -30.18 -1.69
C SER A 19 -21.16 -29.12 -2.66
N GLN A 20 -21.33 -29.54 -3.92
CA GLN A 20 -21.90 -28.75 -5.00
C GLN A 20 -23.39 -28.53 -4.72
N GLN A 21 -23.70 -27.57 -3.84
CA GLN A 21 -25.06 -27.10 -3.69
C GLN A 21 -25.33 -26.21 -4.91
N GLU A 22 -25.86 -26.80 -5.98
CA GLU A 22 -26.43 -26.03 -7.10
C GLU A 22 -27.50 -25.10 -6.52
N ASN A 23 -27.13 -23.85 -6.31
CA ASN A 23 -28.09 -22.81 -5.97
C ASN A 23 -28.67 -22.28 -7.29
N GLN A 24 -29.99 -22.34 -7.41
CA GLN A 24 -30.75 -21.89 -8.58
C GLN A 24 -30.58 -20.39 -8.88
N LEU A 25 -29.88 -19.61 -8.03
CA LEU A 25 -29.70 -18.17 -8.17
C LEU A 25 -29.23 -17.74 -9.57
N LEU A 26 -28.12 -18.30 -10.08
CA LEU A 26 -27.58 -17.91 -11.39
C LEU A 26 -28.56 -18.19 -12.53
N GLU A 27 -29.21 -19.35 -12.49
CA GLU A 27 -30.21 -19.71 -13.48
C GLU A 27 -31.44 -18.79 -13.40
N ASN A 28 -31.94 -18.50 -12.19
CA ASN A 28 -33.06 -17.60 -11.98
C ASN A 28 -32.75 -16.17 -12.45
N LEU A 29 -31.54 -15.66 -12.17
CA LEU A 29 -31.10 -14.35 -12.64
C LEU A 29 -31.06 -14.29 -14.17
N MET A 30 -30.48 -15.30 -14.83
CA MET A 30 -30.47 -15.36 -16.30
C MET A 30 -31.88 -15.53 -16.90
N GLN A 31 -32.75 -16.33 -16.28
CA GLN A 31 -34.15 -16.51 -16.70
C GLN A 31 -34.97 -15.22 -16.58
N SER A 32 -34.58 -14.28 -15.70
CA SER A 32 -35.23 -12.96 -15.59
C SER A 32 -35.00 -12.06 -16.81
N GLN A 33 -34.03 -12.38 -17.67
CA GLN A 33 -33.73 -11.66 -18.91
C GLN A 33 -33.74 -12.62 -20.12
N PRO A 34 -34.91 -13.18 -20.49
CA PRO A 34 -35.00 -14.23 -21.51
C PRO A 34 -34.59 -13.78 -22.91
N ASP A 35 -34.75 -12.50 -23.23
CA ASP A 35 -34.32 -11.93 -24.52
C ASP A 35 -32.80 -11.96 -24.70
N VAL A 36 -32.07 -11.99 -23.59
CA VAL A 36 -30.60 -11.98 -23.55
C VAL A 36 -30.03 -13.39 -23.37
N PHE A 37 -30.57 -14.15 -22.40
CA PHE A 37 -30.00 -15.45 -22.02
C PHE A 37 -30.82 -16.65 -22.48
N GLY A 38 -32.02 -16.47 -23.04
CA GLY A 38 -32.93 -17.58 -23.35
C GLY A 38 -32.32 -18.63 -24.28
N GLU A 39 -31.62 -18.21 -25.33
CA GLU A 39 -30.93 -19.13 -26.23
C GLU A 39 -29.70 -19.78 -25.57
N ILE A 40 -28.95 -19.03 -24.76
CA ILE A 40 -27.78 -19.53 -24.03
C ILE A 40 -28.21 -20.60 -23.02
N LEU A 41 -29.28 -20.37 -22.25
CA LEU A 41 -29.82 -21.33 -21.30
C LEU A 41 -30.30 -22.61 -21.99
N LYS A 42 -31.02 -22.50 -23.13
CA LYS A 42 -31.46 -23.66 -23.91
C LYS A 42 -30.29 -24.46 -24.50
N LYS A 43 -29.23 -23.77 -24.94
CA LYS A 43 -28.07 -24.34 -25.64
C LYS A 43 -26.81 -24.42 -24.77
N HIS A 44 -26.92 -24.33 -23.44
CA HIS A 44 -25.76 -24.24 -22.54
C HIS A 44 -24.78 -25.40 -22.69
N LYS A 45 -25.28 -26.62 -23.00
CA LYS A 45 -24.43 -27.80 -23.28
C LYS A 45 -23.67 -27.67 -24.59
N LYS A 46 -24.28 -27.09 -25.63
CA LYS A 46 -23.64 -26.84 -26.93
C LYS A 46 -22.53 -25.81 -26.80
N TYR A 47 -22.82 -24.73 -26.07
CA TYR A 47 -21.88 -23.65 -25.81
C TYR A 47 -20.91 -23.94 -24.65
N GLU A 48 -20.97 -25.14 -24.06
CA GLU A 48 -20.16 -25.57 -22.92
C GLU A 48 -20.07 -24.53 -21.78
N VAL A 49 -21.19 -23.83 -21.52
CA VAL A 49 -21.22 -22.69 -20.60
C VAL A 49 -20.89 -23.16 -19.19
N GLN A 50 -19.94 -22.48 -18.53
CA GLN A 50 -19.66 -22.67 -17.10
C GLN A 50 -19.60 -21.30 -16.44
N ILE A 51 -20.23 -21.13 -15.28
CA ILE A 51 -20.23 -19.85 -14.55
C ILE A 51 -20.02 -20.12 -13.06
N ILE A 52 -19.13 -19.32 -12.45
CA ILE A 52 -18.99 -19.21 -10.99
C ILE A 52 -19.16 -17.75 -10.62
N TYR A 53 -20.18 -17.45 -9.82
CA TYR A 53 -20.40 -16.14 -9.23
C TYR A 53 -20.21 -16.25 -7.71
N THR A 54 -19.34 -15.43 -7.15
CA THR A 54 -19.06 -15.41 -5.71
C THR A 54 -19.42 -14.05 -5.12
N GLN A 55 -20.41 -14.07 -4.23
CA GLN A 55 -20.79 -12.96 -3.37
C GLN A 55 -19.72 -12.76 -2.31
N ILE A 56 -19.42 -11.50 -1.99
CA ILE A 56 -18.51 -11.13 -0.92
C ILE A 56 -19.26 -10.25 0.08
N ASP A 57 -19.22 -10.65 1.35
CA ASP A 57 -19.79 -9.90 2.47
C ASP A 57 -18.69 -9.56 3.49
N ARG A 58 -18.76 -8.36 4.05
CA ARG A 58 -17.81 -7.85 5.04
C ARG A 58 -18.42 -7.84 6.44
N ASP A 59 -17.61 -8.10 7.45
CA ASP A 59 -17.94 -7.82 8.85
C ASP A 59 -17.53 -6.38 9.24
N ALA A 60 -17.69 -6.03 10.52
CA ALA A 60 -17.38 -4.70 11.05
C ALA A 60 -15.89 -4.34 10.96
N GLU A 61 -15.00 -5.35 10.93
CA GLU A 61 -13.56 -5.23 10.77
C GLU A 61 -13.13 -5.31 9.29
N ASN A 62 -14.08 -5.28 8.36
CA ASN A 62 -13.86 -5.39 6.92
C ASN A 62 -13.22 -6.72 6.45
N LYS A 63 -13.36 -7.80 7.23
CA LYS A 63 -12.93 -9.14 6.84
C LYS A 63 -13.97 -9.78 5.90
N PRO A 64 -13.55 -10.38 4.78
CA PRO A 64 -14.48 -10.93 3.80
C PRO A 64 -14.93 -12.36 4.13
N SER A 65 -16.19 -12.64 3.77
CA SER A 65 -16.78 -13.98 3.67
C SER A 65 -17.29 -14.18 2.24
N PHE A 66 -17.25 -15.44 1.76
CA PHE A 66 -17.45 -15.75 0.34
C PHE A 66 -18.56 -16.78 0.17
N THR A 67 -19.55 -16.48 -0.66
CA THR A 67 -20.65 -17.41 -1.02
C THR A 67 -20.69 -17.60 -2.53
N SER A 68 -20.34 -18.80 -2.99
CA SER A 68 -20.24 -19.13 -4.42
C SER A 68 -21.49 -19.83 -4.96
N HIS A 69 -21.91 -19.44 -6.15
CA HIS A 69 -23.01 -19.99 -6.92
C HIS A 69 -22.46 -20.50 -8.26
N TYR A 70 -22.95 -21.65 -8.70
CA TYR A 70 -22.39 -22.39 -9.82
C TYR A 70 -23.45 -22.66 -10.88
N PHE A 71 -23.06 -22.58 -12.15
CA PHE A 71 -23.89 -23.03 -13.28
C PHE A 71 -23.07 -23.92 -14.20
N ASN A 72 -23.43 -25.20 -14.28
CA ASN A 72 -22.81 -26.23 -15.14
C ASN A 72 -21.28 -26.40 -14.96
N VAL A 73 -20.75 -26.07 -13.77
CA VAL A 73 -19.32 -26.18 -13.45
C VAL A 73 -18.99 -27.61 -13.05
N SER A 74 -18.01 -28.21 -13.72
CA SER A 74 -17.48 -29.52 -13.32
C SER A 74 -16.01 -29.66 -13.69
N PRO A 75 -15.15 -30.15 -12.78
CA PRO A 75 -13.76 -30.47 -13.12
C PRO A 75 -13.61 -31.53 -14.24
N GLU A 76 -14.63 -32.35 -14.45
CA GLU A 76 -14.65 -33.37 -15.49
C GLU A 76 -15.00 -32.82 -16.87
N HIS A 77 -15.59 -31.62 -16.93
CA HIS A 77 -15.94 -30.92 -18.18
C HIS A 77 -14.75 -30.09 -18.66
N TYR A 78 -13.86 -30.74 -19.42
CA TYR A 78 -12.71 -30.07 -20.00
C TYR A 78 -13.11 -28.98 -21.00
N PHE A 79 -12.54 -27.80 -20.81
CA PHE A 79 -12.38 -26.74 -21.80
C PHE A 79 -10.89 -26.37 -21.92
N TYR A 80 -10.47 -25.82 -23.05
CA TYR A 80 -9.08 -25.38 -23.20
C TYR A 80 -8.89 -24.02 -22.48
N PRO A 81 -8.00 -23.91 -21.49
CA PRO A 81 -7.91 -22.73 -20.63
C PRO A 81 -7.34 -21.47 -21.31
N ALA A 82 -6.78 -21.59 -22.51
CA ALA A 82 -6.19 -20.47 -23.26
C ALA A 82 -5.22 -19.64 -22.39
N SER A 83 -5.20 -18.32 -22.54
CA SER A 83 -4.29 -17.41 -21.84
C SER A 83 -4.56 -17.21 -20.34
N THR A 84 -5.56 -17.90 -19.75
CA THR A 84 -5.77 -17.83 -18.30
C THR A 84 -4.62 -18.47 -17.52
N VAL A 85 -3.90 -19.44 -18.12
CA VAL A 85 -2.72 -20.11 -17.53
C VAL A 85 -1.56 -19.14 -17.23
N LYS A 86 -1.59 -17.93 -17.79
CA LYS A 86 -0.53 -16.95 -17.61
C LYS A 86 -0.47 -16.38 -16.20
N LEU A 87 -1.62 -16.24 -15.54
CA LEU A 87 -1.69 -15.72 -14.17
C LEU A 87 -0.91 -16.62 -13.19
N PRO A 88 -1.21 -17.91 -13.03
CA PRO A 88 -0.45 -18.76 -12.11
C PRO A 88 1.06 -18.81 -12.40
N VAL A 89 1.47 -18.77 -13.68
CA VAL A 89 2.90 -18.76 -14.03
C VAL A 89 3.57 -17.43 -13.64
N ALA A 90 2.89 -16.29 -13.82
CA ALA A 90 3.39 -15.00 -13.35
C ALA A 90 3.58 -14.96 -11.82
N LEU A 91 2.62 -15.52 -11.07
CA LEU A 91 2.71 -15.61 -9.61
C LEU A 91 3.88 -16.50 -9.17
N LEU A 92 4.05 -17.65 -9.82
CA LEU A 92 5.16 -18.56 -9.52
C LEU A 92 6.52 -18.01 -9.93
N ALA A 93 6.59 -17.14 -10.94
CA ALA A 93 7.83 -16.44 -11.30
C ALA A 93 8.28 -15.48 -10.20
N LEU A 94 7.36 -14.71 -9.63
CA LEU A 94 7.63 -13.83 -8.48
C LEU A 94 7.97 -14.65 -7.22
N GLU A 95 7.19 -15.69 -6.92
CA GLU A 95 7.48 -16.57 -5.79
C GLU A 95 8.86 -17.25 -5.93
N LYS A 96 9.21 -17.74 -7.13
CA LYS A 96 10.53 -18.31 -7.38
C LYS A 96 11.62 -17.29 -7.16
N LEU A 97 11.45 -16.06 -7.66
CA LEU A 97 12.40 -14.97 -7.48
C LEU A 97 12.63 -14.68 -5.98
N ASN A 98 11.57 -14.57 -5.19
CA ASN A 98 11.65 -14.33 -3.74
C ASN A 98 12.38 -15.47 -3.02
N LYS A 99 12.17 -16.72 -3.46
CA LYS A 99 12.85 -17.91 -2.91
C LYS A 99 14.34 -17.98 -3.26
N LEU A 100 14.82 -17.32 -4.32
CA LEU A 100 16.24 -17.34 -4.68
C LEU A 100 17.11 -16.63 -3.64
N GLN A 101 16.57 -15.61 -2.95
CA GLN A 101 17.28 -14.84 -1.91
C GLN A 101 18.67 -14.36 -2.33
N VAL A 102 18.83 -13.96 -3.61
CA VAL A 102 20.08 -13.42 -4.15
C VAL A 102 20.12 -11.91 -3.89
N GLU A 103 21.19 -11.43 -3.27
CA GLU A 103 21.38 -10.00 -2.99
C GLU A 103 21.41 -9.17 -4.27
N GLY A 104 20.64 -8.08 -4.31
CA GLY A 104 20.56 -7.19 -5.47
C GLY A 104 19.77 -7.73 -6.67
N LEU A 105 19.14 -8.91 -6.55
CA LEU A 105 18.27 -9.48 -7.56
C LEU A 105 16.80 -9.18 -7.22
N ASP A 106 16.10 -8.48 -8.11
CA ASP A 106 14.67 -8.25 -7.98
C ASP A 106 13.93 -8.42 -9.33
N LYS A 107 12.63 -8.10 -9.35
CA LYS A 107 11.77 -8.28 -10.54
C LYS A 107 12.10 -7.32 -11.67
N TYR A 108 12.86 -6.26 -11.40
CA TYR A 108 13.30 -5.25 -12.36
C TYR A 108 14.72 -5.53 -12.89
N SER A 109 15.49 -6.40 -12.23
CA SER A 109 16.77 -6.88 -12.76
C SER A 109 16.63 -7.48 -14.15
N THR A 110 17.64 -7.25 -15.01
CA THR A 110 17.59 -7.68 -16.41
C THR A 110 17.60 -9.20 -16.50
N MET A 111 16.57 -9.79 -17.11
CA MET A 111 16.42 -11.22 -17.31
C MET A 111 16.68 -11.59 -18.79
N LEU A 112 17.87 -12.10 -19.07
CA LEU A 112 18.26 -12.59 -20.39
C LEU A 112 17.85 -14.05 -20.56
N THR A 113 17.24 -14.37 -21.70
CA THR A 113 16.87 -15.74 -22.06
C THR A 113 17.79 -16.22 -23.18
N ASP A 114 18.53 -17.31 -22.96
CA ASP A 114 19.42 -17.88 -23.98
C ASP A 114 18.77 -19.06 -24.70
N SER A 115 19.49 -19.71 -25.61
CA SER A 115 19.04 -20.92 -26.32
C SER A 115 20.11 -22.00 -26.22
N ALA A 116 19.71 -23.21 -25.80
CA ALA A 116 20.60 -24.36 -25.65
C ALA A 116 19.99 -25.68 -26.17
N TYR A 117 18.79 -25.63 -26.76
CA TYR A 117 18.10 -26.79 -27.34
C TYR A 117 17.35 -26.41 -28.61
N HIS A 118 17.04 -27.39 -29.45
CA HIS A 118 16.29 -27.20 -30.68
C HIS A 118 14.95 -26.49 -30.42
N GLY A 119 14.63 -25.48 -31.25
CA GLY A 119 13.38 -24.71 -31.17
C GLY A 119 13.33 -23.61 -30.11
N GLN A 120 14.40 -23.41 -29.32
CA GLN A 120 14.48 -22.34 -28.32
C GLN A 120 14.88 -20.99 -28.95
N ILE A 121 14.14 -19.93 -28.59
CA ILE A 121 14.39 -18.56 -29.03
C ILE A 121 15.07 -17.79 -27.90
N ALA A 122 16.18 -17.11 -28.18
CA ALA A 122 16.86 -16.24 -27.23
C ALA A 122 16.25 -14.83 -27.24
N VAL A 123 16.25 -14.17 -26.07
CA VAL A 123 15.79 -12.78 -25.90
C VAL A 123 16.77 -12.05 -25.01
N HIS A 124 17.43 -11.04 -25.58
CA HIS A 124 18.46 -10.24 -24.89
C HIS A 124 18.10 -8.75 -24.81
N GLN A 125 17.02 -8.32 -25.48
CA GLN A 125 16.53 -6.95 -25.49
C GLN A 125 15.01 -6.97 -25.57
N ASP A 126 14.37 -5.94 -25.00
CA ASP A 126 12.95 -5.67 -25.18
C ASP A 126 12.75 -4.15 -25.29
N PRO A 127 12.64 -3.60 -26.52
CA PRO A 127 12.53 -2.16 -26.74
C PRO A 127 11.22 -1.57 -26.21
N THR A 128 10.25 -2.40 -25.82
CA THR A 128 8.99 -1.93 -25.24
C THR A 128 9.10 -1.65 -23.73
N SER A 129 10.19 -2.08 -23.11
CA SER A 129 10.50 -1.80 -21.70
C SER A 129 11.11 -0.41 -21.51
N GLN A 130 10.98 0.15 -20.31
CA GLN A 130 11.51 1.48 -20.00
C GLN A 130 13.04 1.59 -20.19
N SER A 131 13.79 0.52 -19.89
CA SER A 131 15.25 0.48 -20.02
C SER A 131 15.73 -0.11 -21.36
N GLY A 132 14.82 -0.60 -22.20
CA GLY A 132 15.15 -1.41 -23.37
C GLY A 132 15.60 -2.85 -23.05
N GLN A 133 15.59 -3.25 -21.77
CA GLN A 133 16.02 -4.56 -21.30
C GLN A 133 14.85 -5.41 -20.74
N PRO A 134 14.80 -6.71 -21.06
CA PRO A 134 13.77 -7.61 -20.55
C PRO A 134 13.92 -7.83 -19.05
N ASN A 135 12.80 -7.95 -18.32
CA ASN A 135 12.77 -8.32 -16.91
C ASN A 135 11.41 -8.93 -16.53
N ILE A 136 11.33 -9.58 -15.35
CA ILE A 136 10.12 -10.26 -14.89
C ILE A 136 8.94 -9.28 -14.79
N ALA A 137 9.16 -8.10 -14.20
CA ALA A 137 8.09 -7.12 -14.02
C ALA A 137 7.48 -6.72 -15.37
N HIS A 138 8.32 -6.42 -16.37
CA HIS A 138 7.89 -6.04 -17.71
C HIS A 138 7.07 -7.15 -18.40
N TYR A 139 7.51 -8.40 -18.30
CA TYR A 139 6.74 -9.53 -18.83
C TYR A 139 5.38 -9.68 -18.15
N ILE A 140 5.31 -9.49 -16.83
CA ILE A 140 4.02 -9.53 -16.12
C ILE A 140 3.09 -8.41 -16.58
N LYS A 141 3.59 -7.19 -16.81
CA LYS A 141 2.78 -6.08 -17.35
C LYS A 141 2.18 -6.45 -18.71
N GLN A 142 3.00 -6.94 -19.64
CA GLN A 142 2.54 -7.36 -20.97
C GLN A 142 1.50 -8.49 -20.90
N ILE A 143 1.67 -9.44 -19.96
CA ILE A 143 0.72 -10.54 -19.71
C ILE A 143 -0.64 -10.03 -19.21
N LEU A 144 -0.65 -9.07 -18.28
CA LEU A 144 -1.86 -8.63 -17.60
C LEU A 144 -2.62 -7.56 -18.39
N LEU A 145 -1.92 -6.67 -19.10
CA LEU A 145 -2.54 -5.56 -19.85
C LEU A 145 -3.09 -6.00 -21.21
N VAL A 146 -2.32 -6.76 -21.99
CA VAL A 146 -2.66 -7.13 -23.38
C VAL A 146 -2.57 -8.62 -23.67
N SER A 147 -2.31 -9.43 -22.64
CA SER A 147 -2.15 -10.87 -22.76
C SER A 147 -1.09 -11.30 -23.78
N ASP A 148 0.11 -10.75 -23.68
CA ASP A 148 1.24 -11.13 -24.52
C ASP A 148 1.67 -12.60 -24.30
N ASN A 149 1.88 -13.37 -25.39
CA ASN A 149 2.26 -14.78 -25.34
C ASN A 149 3.76 -14.99 -25.15
N GLU A 150 4.60 -14.13 -25.74
CA GLU A 150 6.04 -14.26 -25.63
C GLU A 150 6.49 -13.99 -24.20
N ALA A 151 5.98 -12.94 -23.57
CA ALA A 151 6.19 -12.63 -22.17
C ALA A 151 5.85 -13.83 -21.25
N TYR A 152 4.70 -14.48 -21.50
CA TYR A 152 4.34 -15.70 -20.78
C TYR A 152 5.34 -16.83 -21.01
N ASN A 153 5.76 -17.04 -22.26
CA ASN A 153 6.71 -18.09 -22.61
C ASN A 153 8.06 -17.89 -21.88
N ARG A 154 8.51 -16.64 -21.73
CA ARG A 154 9.72 -16.31 -20.95
C ARG A 154 9.56 -16.64 -19.46
N LEU A 155 8.42 -16.32 -18.86
CA LEU A 155 8.16 -16.70 -17.46
C LEU A 155 7.99 -18.21 -17.27
N TYR A 156 7.34 -18.89 -18.22
CA TYR A 156 7.25 -20.36 -18.24
C TYR A 156 8.65 -20.99 -18.29
N GLU A 157 9.54 -20.42 -19.10
CA GLU A 157 10.92 -20.89 -19.22
C GLU A 157 11.73 -20.68 -17.95
N PHE A 158 11.57 -19.52 -17.32
CA PHE A 158 12.21 -19.21 -16.05
C PHE A 158 11.74 -20.13 -14.94
N VAL A 159 10.43 -20.30 -14.74
CA VAL A 159 9.92 -21.15 -13.65
C VAL A 159 10.25 -22.62 -13.92
N GLY A 160 10.01 -23.09 -15.15
CA GLY A 160 10.21 -24.47 -15.58
C GLY A 160 8.95 -25.31 -15.44
N GLN A 161 8.67 -26.16 -16.45
CA GLN A 161 7.44 -26.95 -16.52
C GLN A 161 7.19 -27.84 -15.29
N ALA A 162 8.21 -28.56 -14.82
CA ALA A 162 8.08 -29.45 -13.66
C ALA A 162 7.70 -28.67 -12.40
N GLU A 163 8.39 -27.54 -12.19
CA GLU A 163 8.18 -26.68 -11.04
C GLU A 163 6.79 -26.05 -11.03
N ILE A 164 6.30 -25.56 -12.18
CA ILE A 164 4.96 -25.00 -12.32
C ILE A 164 3.91 -26.01 -11.81
N ASN A 165 3.97 -27.25 -12.30
CA ASN A 165 2.98 -28.25 -11.96
C ASN A 165 3.13 -28.77 -10.53
N ARG A 166 4.36 -28.92 -10.03
CA ARG A 166 4.63 -29.32 -8.65
C ARG A 166 4.09 -28.29 -7.66
N ALA A 167 4.45 -27.01 -7.85
CA ALA A 167 4.03 -25.93 -6.97
C ALA A 167 2.50 -25.75 -6.94
N LEU A 168 1.83 -25.83 -8.09
CA LEU A 168 0.36 -25.74 -8.15
C LEU A 168 -0.31 -26.90 -7.40
N LYS A 169 0.20 -28.13 -7.55
CA LYS A 169 -0.31 -29.31 -6.84
C LYS A 169 -0.11 -29.21 -5.33
N GLU A 170 1.07 -28.76 -4.89
CA GLU A 170 1.37 -28.53 -3.47
C GLU A 170 0.47 -27.46 -2.84
N LYS A 171 0.06 -26.46 -3.63
CA LYS A 171 -0.89 -25.42 -3.24
C LYS A 171 -2.36 -25.87 -3.31
N GLY A 172 -2.64 -27.12 -3.63
CA GLY A 172 -4.00 -27.68 -3.69
C GLY A 172 -4.73 -27.51 -5.02
N PHE A 173 -4.07 -27.00 -6.06
CA PHE A 173 -4.61 -26.89 -7.43
C PHE A 173 -4.28 -28.17 -8.22
N ALA A 174 -4.74 -29.31 -7.71
CA ALA A 174 -4.32 -30.63 -8.16
C ALA A 174 -4.77 -31.00 -9.58
N GLN A 175 -5.76 -30.28 -10.13
CA GLN A 175 -6.34 -30.58 -11.43
C GLN A 175 -5.83 -29.67 -12.55
N THR A 176 -4.97 -28.71 -12.22
CA THR A 176 -4.29 -27.83 -13.15
C THR A 176 -3.00 -28.47 -13.65
N ASP A 177 -2.87 -28.54 -14.98
CA ASP A 177 -1.66 -28.97 -15.66
C ASP A 177 -1.26 -27.93 -16.72
N ILE A 178 -0.13 -27.26 -16.51
CA ILE A 178 0.45 -26.29 -17.44
C ILE A 178 1.70 -26.93 -18.06
N ILE A 179 1.55 -27.42 -19.28
CA ILE A 179 2.49 -28.34 -19.93
C ILE A 179 3.01 -27.84 -21.28
N HIS A 180 2.56 -26.68 -21.76
CA HIS A 180 3.13 -26.11 -22.98
C HIS A 180 3.10 -24.58 -23.01
N ARG A 181 4.03 -24.04 -23.81
CA ARG A 181 4.10 -22.64 -24.24
C ARG A 181 2.89 -22.25 -25.10
N LEU A 182 2.59 -20.96 -25.21
CA LEU A 182 1.49 -20.44 -26.02
C LEU A 182 2.01 -19.90 -27.36
N SER A 183 1.28 -20.14 -28.45
CA SER A 183 1.63 -19.72 -29.83
C SER A 183 3.00 -20.18 -30.35
N VAL A 184 3.56 -21.24 -29.77
CA VAL A 184 4.81 -21.87 -30.24
C VAL A 184 4.51 -23.27 -30.77
N HIS A 185 4.99 -23.56 -31.98
CA HIS A 185 4.97 -24.91 -32.55
C HIS A 185 6.06 -25.77 -31.90
N ALA A 186 5.71 -26.44 -30.81
CA ALA A 186 6.61 -27.34 -30.09
C ALA A 186 5.91 -28.68 -29.80
N SER A 187 6.63 -29.79 -30.00
CA SER A 187 6.21 -31.11 -29.57
C SER A 187 6.09 -31.21 -28.04
N GLU A 188 5.45 -32.26 -27.53
CA GLU A 188 5.41 -32.53 -26.09
C GLU A 188 6.83 -32.61 -25.51
N LYS A 189 7.76 -33.24 -26.24
CA LYS A 189 9.17 -33.35 -25.83
C LYS A 189 9.84 -31.98 -25.76
N GLU A 190 9.67 -31.12 -26.77
CA GLU A 190 10.28 -29.78 -26.79
C GLU A 190 9.72 -28.87 -25.69
N ASN A 191 8.45 -29.01 -25.33
CA ASN A 191 7.86 -28.24 -24.22
C ASN A 191 8.45 -28.58 -22.84
N ARG A 192 9.12 -29.73 -22.71
CA ARG A 192 9.82 -30.16 -21.48
C ARG A 192 11.20 -29.54 -21.33
N TYR A 193 11.78 -28.96 -22.38
CA TYR A 193 13.06 -28.24 -22.34
C TYR A 193 12.81 -26.73 -22.26
N THR A 194 13.13 -26.12 -21.13
CA THR A 194 13.09 -24.66 -20.97
C THR A 194 14.44 -24.01 -21.14
N ASN A 195 14.43 -22.77 -21.60
CA ASN A 195 15.62 -22.02 -21.96
C ASN A 195 16.52 -21.79 -20.72
N PRO A 196 17.86 -21.70 -20.91
CA PRO A 196 18.72 -21.10 -19.90
C PRO A 196 18.31 -19.63 -19.68
N VAL A 197 18.41 -19.18 -18.42
CA VAL A 197 18.09 -17.81 -18.01
C VAL A 197 19.25 -17.22 -17.21
N ARG A 198 19.57 -15.95 -17.45
CA ARG A 198 20.58 -15.21 -16.69
C ARG A 198 19.99 -13.90 -16.20
N PHE A 199 20.31 -13.53 -14.97
CA PHE A 199 20.02 -12.20 -14.46
C PHE A 199 21.29 -11.38 -14.42
N VAL A 200 21.20 -10.15 -14.90
CA VAL A 200 22.31 -9.21 -15.00
C VAL A 200 21.92 -7.90 -14.31
N GLU A 201 22.81 -7.43 -13.45
CA GLU A 201 22.67 -6.16 -12.73
C GLU A 201 23.97 -5.36 -12.89
N ASN A 202 23.87 -4.09 -13.31
CA ASN A 202 25.05 -3.24 -13.59
C ASN A 202 26.12 -3.91 -14.48
N GLY A 203 25.68 -4.68 -15.48
CA GLY A 203 26.57 -5.40 -16.41
C GLY A 203 27.23 -6.65 -15.84
N LYS A 204 26.93 -7.05 -14.60
CA LYS A 204 27.43 -8.27 -13.97
C LYS A 204 26.32 -9.31 -13.86
N GLU A 205 26.65 -10.56 -14.16
CA GLU A 205 25.74 -11.68 -13.92
C GLU A 205 25.60 -11.92 -12.41
N VAL A 206 24.36 -11.86 -11.92
CA VAL A 206 24.03 -12.07 -10.50
C VAL A 206 23.39 -13.43 -10.25
N TYR A 207 22.75 -14.01 -11.26
CA TYR A 207 22.17 -15.35 -11.18
C TYR A 207 22.15 -16.03 -12.55
N ARG A 208 22.33 -17.35 -12.55
CA ARG A 208 22.25 -18.18 -13.76
C ARG A 208 21.45 -19.44 -13.48
N GLN A 209 20.48 -19.70 -14.34
CA GLN A 209 19.78 -20.96 -14.48
C GLN A 209 20.21 -21.60 -15.81
N PRO A 210 20.83 -22.79 -15.81
CA PRO A 210 21.06 -23.55 -17.04
C PRO A 210 19.73 -24.01 -17.65
N LEU A 211 19.79 -24.63 -18.84
CA LEU A 211 18.61 -25.31 -19.41
C LEU A 211 18.00 -26.26 -18.37
N VAL A 212 16.67 -26.24 -18.24
CA VAL A 212 15.93 -27.14 -17.35
C VAL A 212 15.12 -28.13 -18.19
N TYR A 213 15.19 -29.41 -17.83
CA TYR A 213 14.43 -30.48 -18.45
C TYR A 213 13.47 -31.10 -17.44
N ASN A 214 12.19 -31.19 -17.79
CA ASN A 214 11.23 -32.00 -17.03
C ASN A 214 11.35 -33.47 -17.47
N ASP A 215 11.83 -34.36 -16.60
CA ASP A 215 11.95 -35.81 -16.86
C ASP A 215 10.67 -36.60 -16.52
N GLN A 216 9.69 -35.98 -15.87
CA GLN A 216 8.44 -36.61 -15.51
C GLN A 216 7.52 -36.85 -16.72
N ALA A 217 7.04 -38.08 -16.88
CA ALA A 217 6.05 -38.41 -17.91
C ALA A 217 4.66 -37.88 -17.53
N LEU A 218 3.89 -37.40 -18.51
CA LEU A 218 2.48 -37.09 -18.33
C LEU A 218 1.67 -38.39 -18.20
N ALA A 219 1.63 -38.97 -17.00
CA ALA A 219 0.97 -40.25 -16.80
C ALA A 219 -0.56 -40.14 -16.95
N ASN A 220 -1.15 -41.03 -17.76
CA ASN A 220 -2.59 -41.40 -17.77
C ASN A 220 -3.61 -40.25 -17.78
N ARG A 221 -3.42 -39.26 -18.68
CA ARG A 221 -4.44 -38.22 -18.91
C ARG A 221 -5.68 -38.79 -19.60
N LYS A 222 -6.86 -38.37 -19.15
CA LYS A 222 -8.14 -38.69 -19.81
C LYS A 222 -8.10 -38.19 -21.25
N LYS A 223 -8.41 -39.06 -22.21
CA LYS A 223 -8.42 -38.68 -23.62
C LYS A 223 -9.49 -37.62 -23.86
N VAL A 224 -9.09 -36.49 -24.43
CA VAL A 224 -10.02 -35.40 -24.80
C VAL A 224 -9.93 -35.20 -26.30
N LYS A 225 -11.02 -35.50 -27.00
CA LYS A 225 -11.15 -35.24 -28.44
C LYS A 225 -12.35 -34.34 -28.67
N LYS A 226 -12.18 -33.29 -29.48
CA LYS A 226 -13.23 -32.31 -29.75
C LYS A 226 -13.40 -32.05 -31.24
N GLY A 227 -14.62 -31.64 -31.60
CA GLY A 227 -15.01 -31.22 -32.95
C GLY A 227 -15.02 -32.35 -33.98
N LYS A 228 -15.20 -31.97 -35.24
CA LYS A 228 -15.28 -32.88 -36.40
C LYS A 228 -14.05 -32.78 -37.29
N GLY A 229 -13.31 -31.68 -37.23
CA GLY A 229 -12.07 -31.49 -37.97
C GLY A 229 -11.16 -30.43 -37.37
N PHE A 230 -9.98 -30.27 -37.94
CA PHE A 230 -9.08 -29.16 -37.64
C PHE A 230 -8.14 -28.88 -38.80
N MET A 231 -7.69 -27.63 -38.94
CA MET A 231 -6.66 -27.26 -39.88
C MET A 231 -5.29 -27.63 -39.34
N LYS A 232 -4.47 -28.23 -40.20
CA LYS A 232 -3.06 -28.52 -39.94
C LYS A 232 -2.29 -28.30 -41.24
N ASP A 233 -1.24 -27.48 -41.19
CA ASP A 233 -0.39 -27.17 -42.34
C ASP A 233 -1.18 -26.67 -43.58
N GLY A 234 -2.26 -25.92 -43.33
CA GLY A 234 -3.16 -25.40 -44.38
C GLY A 234 -4.21 -26.39 -44.88
N GLU A 235 -4.22 -27.64 -44.41
CA GLU A 235 -5.17 -28.68 -44.85
C GLU A 235 -6.18 -29.05 -43.76
N LEU A 236 -7.42 -29.36 -44.18
CA LEU A 236 -8.48 -29.82 -43.29
C LEU A 236 -8.30 -31.30 -42.96
N VAL A 237 -7.97 -31.60 -41.71
CA VAL A 237 -7.95 -32.95 -41.17
C VAL A 237 -9.35 -33.31 -40.67
N LYS A 238 -10.05 -34.23 -41.37
CA LYS A 238 -11.43 -34.65 -41.08
C LYS A 238 -11.54 -35.67 -39.93
N LYS A 239 -11.03 -35.32 -38.75
CA LYS A 239 -11.23 -36.08 -37.51
C LYS A 239 -11.21 -35.14 -36.30
N PRO A 240 -11.78 -35.55 -35.15
CA PRO A 240 -11.67 -34.75 -33.92
C PRO A 240 -10.23 -34.39 -33.57
N MET A 241 -9.99 -33.15 -33.15
CA MET A 241 -8.70 -32.69 -32.67
C MET A 241 -8.42 -33.27 -31.27
N ASP A 242 -7.18 -33.69 -31.03
CA ASP A 242 -6.76 -34.24 -29.75
C ASP A 242 -6.25 -33.13 -28.80
N PHE A 243 -6.98 -32.90 -27.72
CA PHE A 243 -6.67 -31.94 -26.66
C PHE A 243 -6.01 -32.60 -25.44
N THR A 244 -5.76 -33.91 -25.47
CA THR A 244 -5.23 -34.67 -24.31
C THR A 244 -3.90 -34.10 -23.81
N HIS A 245 -3.08 -33.59 -24.73
CA HIS A 245 -1.74 -33.04 -24.47
C HIS A 245 -1.71 -31.49 -24.45
N LYS A 246 -2.85 -30.85 -24.19
CA LYS A 246 -2.97 -29.40 -24.01
C LYS A 246 -3.03 -29.03 -22.53
N ASN A 247 -2.77 -27.75 -22.22
CA ASN A 247 -2.93 -27.22 -20.87
C ASN A 247 -4.35 -27.49 -20.34
N LYS A 248 -4.47 -27.76 -19.04
CA LYS A 248 -5.74 -28.00 -18.34
C LYS A 248 -5.77 -27.10 -17.10
N MET A 249 -6.88 -26.42 -16.88
CA MET A 249 -7.12 -25.68 -15.64
C MET A 249 -8.63 -25.53 -15.46
N PRO A 250 -9.26 -26.22 -14.49
CA PRO A 250 -10.70 -26.08 -14.27
C PRO A 250 -11.09 -24.68 -13.77
N LEU A 251 -12.29 -24.22 -14.12
CA LEU A 251 -12.78 -22.87 -13.76
C LEU A 251 -12.77 -22.62 -12.24
N ALA A 252 -13.07 -23.66 -11.44
CA ALA A 252 -13.01 -23.57 -9.99
C ALA A 252 -11.60 -23.29 -9.46
N GLU A 253 -10.57 -23.93 -10.02
CA GLU A 253 -9.18 -23.66 -9.63
C GLU A 253 -8.72 -22.29 -10.15
N MET A 254 -9.20 -21.82 -11.31
CA MET A 254 -8.96 -20.44 -11.76
C MET A 254 -9.46 -19.42 -10.74
N GLN A 255 -10.71 -19.53 -10.30
CA GLN A 255 -11.28 -18.59 -9.33
C GLN A 255 -10.60 -18.72 -7.95
N ALA A 256 -10.21 -19.94 -7.55
CA ALA A 256 -9.47 -20.17 -6.31
C ALA A 256 -8.08 -19.51 -6.33
N ILE A 257 -7.33 -19.60 -7.45
CA ILE A 257 -6.05 -18.90 -7.64
C ILE A 257 -6.26 -17.39 -7.55
N LEU A 258 -7.28 -16.85 -8.22
CA LEU A 258 -7.60 -15.42 -8.16
C LEU A 258 -7.91 -14.96 -6.72
N LYS A 259 -8.69 -15.76 -5.97
CA LYS A 259 -8.98 -15.52 -4.56
C LYS A 259 -7.70 -15.56 -3.71
N ALA A 260 -6.81 -16.52 -3.94
CA ALA A 260 -5.56 -16.66 -3.18
C ALA A 260 -4.63 -15.45 -3.35
N VAL A 261 -4.71 -14.73 -4.48
CA VAL A 261 -3.90 -13.53 -4.74
C VAL A 261 -4.54 -12.25 -4.18
N LEU A 262 -5.85 -12.09 -4.36
CA LEU A 262 -6.56 -10.87 -3.94
C LEU A 262 -6.89 -10.88 -2.44
N PHE A 263 -7.09 -12.07 -1.87
CA PHE A 263 -7.47 -12.31 -0.48
C PHE A 263 -6.60 -13.40 0.16
N PRO A 264 -5.26 -13.24 0.19
CA PRO A 264 -4.35 -14.27 0.71
C PRO A 264 -4.65 -14.63 2.18
N GLU A 265 -5.15 -13.68 2.97
CA GLU A 265 -5.52 -13.88 4.37
C GLU A 265 -6.77 -14.77 4.52
N SER A 266 -7.56 -14.91 3.44
CA SER A 266 -8.80 -15.70 3.39
C SER A 266 -8.61 -17.12 2.85
N VAL A 267 -7.36 -17.52 2.57
CA VAL A 267 -7.02 -18.90 2.18
C VAL A 267 -6.00 -19.51 3.15
N PRO A 268 -5.95 -20.85 3.30
CA PRO A 268 -4.96 -21.53 4.11
C PRO A 268 -3.52 -21.20 3.68
N ALA A 269 -2.58 -21.18 4.62
CA ALA A 269 -1.19 -20.79 4.35
C ALA A 269 -0.53 -21.59 3.21
N HIS A 270 -0.82 -22.89 3.09
CA HIS A 270 -0.27 -23.73 2.02
C HIS A 270 -0.76 -23.36 0.62
N GLN A 271 -1.92 -22.68 0.49
CA GLN A 271 -2.47 -22.24 -0.81
C GLN A 271 -1.95 -20.86 -1.23
N ARG A 272 -1.30 -20.12 -0.33
CA ARG A 272 -0.82 -18.76 -0.59
C ARG A 272 0.38 -18.79 -1.52
N PHE A 273 0.55 -17.72 -2.29
CA PHE A 273 1.78 -17.45 -3.00
C PHE A 273 2.73 -16.67 -2.08
N ASP A 274 4.01 -17.05 -2.08
CA ASP A 274 5.06 -16.43 -1.28
C ASP A 274 5.55 -15.14 -1.98
N LEU A 275 4.74 -14.10 -1.82
CA LEU A 275 4.89 -12.80 -2.48
C LEU A 275 5.14 -11.73 -1.43
N ALA A 276 6.03 -10.79 -1.72
CA ALA A 276 6.24 -9.63 -0.87
C ALA A 276 5.01 -8.68 -0.94
N PRO A 277 4.76 -7.83 0.07
CA PRO A 277 3.66 -6.87 0.04
C PRO A 277 3.64 -5.98 -1.22
N GLU A 278 4.81 -5.59 -1.71
CA GLU A 278 4.99 -4.83 -2.95
C GLU A 278 4.65 -5.63 -4.21
N ASP A 279 4.81 -6.95 -4.22
CA ASP A 279 4.41 -7.81 -5.32
C ASP A 279 2.89 -7.91 -5.43
N TYR A 280 2.19 -8.01 -4.29
CA TYR A 280 0.73 -7.95 -4.27
C TYR A 280 0.22 -6.62 -4.82
N ARG A 281 0.78 -5.49 -4.38
CA ARG A 281 0.41 -4.17 -4.92
C ARG A 281 0.67 -4.05 -6.41
N PHE A 282 1.83 -4.53 -6.87
CA PHE A 282 2.19 -4.59 -8.29
C PHE A 282 1.19 -5.41 -9.11
N LEU A 283 0.80 -6.58 -8.62
CA LEU A 283 -0.22 -7.42 -9.27
C LEU A 283 -1.58 -6.73 -9.30
N TYR A 284 -2.02 -6.12 -8.19
CA TYR A 284 -3.31 -5.41 -8.12
C TYR A 284 -3.36 -4.26 -9.13
N GLN A 285 -2.27 -3.51 -9.26
CA GLN A 285 -2.11 -2.49 -10.28
C GLN A 285 -2.33 -3.08 -11.67
N TYR A 286 -1.45 -3.97 -12.14
CA TYR A 286 -1.49 -4.39 -13.54
C TYR A 286 -2.64 -5.34 -13.89
N MET A 287 -3.27 -6.00 -12.92
CA MET A 287 -4.52 -6.73 -13.14
C MET A 287 -5.70 -5.79 -13.40
N SER A 288 -5.69 -4.57 -12.84
CA SER A 288 -6.81 -3.60 -12.94
C SER A 288 -6.54 -2.41 -13.86
N GLN A 289 -5.27 -2.14 -14.19
CA GLN A 289 -4.84 -1.07 -15.07
C GLN A 289 -5.33 -1.32 -16.50
N LEU A 290 -5.76 -0.25 -17.17
CA LEU A 290 -6.19 -0.30 -18.56
C LEU A 290 -5.00 -0.02 -19.49
N PRO A 291 -4.97 -0.54 -20.72
CA PRO A 291 -3.87 -0.31 -21.65
C PRO A 291 -3.51 1.17 -21.85
N GLY A 292 -4.51 2.06 -21.96
CA GLY A 292 -4.27 3.51 -22.12
C GLY A 292 -3.57 4.17 -20.94
N GLU A 293 -3.68 3.57 -19.75
CA GLU A 293 -3.08 4.05 -18.50
C GLU A 293 -1.63 3.60 -18.32
N SER A 294 -1.12 2.75 -19.21
CA SER A 294 0.27 2.26 -19.20
C SER A 294 1.24 3.25 -19.82
N SER A 295 2.35 3.50 -19.13
CA SER A 295 3.48 4.29 -19.66
C SER A 295 4.48 3.42 -20.41
N TYR A 296 4.78 2.23 -19.88
CA TYR A 296 5.69 1.25 -20.50
C TYR A 296 5.23 -0.20 -20.23
N PRO A 297 4.90 -0.98 -21.29
CA PRO A 297 4.78 -0.52 -22.68
C PRO A 297 3.72 0.56 -22.85
N SER A 298 3.93 1.46 -23.81
CA SER A 298 2.85 2.34 -24.26
C SER A 298 2.04 1.59 -25.32
N TYR A 299 0.72 1.61 -25.20
CA TYR A 299 -0.18 0.97 -26.14
C TYR A 299 -0.92 1.98 -26.99
N ASP A 300 -1.05 1.68 -28.28
CA ASP A 300 -1.88 2.43 -29.21
C ASP A 300 -3.37 2.19 -28.88
N PRO A 301 -4.17 3.23 -28.60
CA PRO A 301 -5.56 3.08 -28.18
C PRO A 301 -6.49 2.54 -29.29
N GLU A 302 -6.11 2.64 -30.56
CA GLU A 302 -6.89 2.06 -31.67
C GLU A 302 -6.82 0.53 -31.67
N THR A 303 -5.65 -0.01 -31.34
CA THR A 303 -5.40 -1.45 -31.24
C THR A 303 -5.78 -2.02 -29.87
N TYR A 304 -5.42 -1.32 -28.81
CA TYR A 304 -5.61 -1.73 -27.42
C TYR A 304 -6.42 -0.67 -26.66
N HIS A 305 -7.72 -0.63 -26.93
CA HIS A 305 -8.64 0.22 -26.18
C HIS A 305 -8.83 -0.29 -24.74
N ASP A 306 -9.39 0.56 -23.87
CA ASP A 306 -9.45 0.30 -22.42
C ASP A 306 -10.14 -1.03 -22.05
N ALA A 307 -11.15 -1.47 -22.81
CA ALA A 307 -11.85 -2.73 -22.56
C ALA A 307 -11.22 -3.97 -23.23
N TYR A 308 -10.08 -3.84 -23.92
CA TYR A 308 -9.44 -4.91 -24.70
C TYR A 308 -9.35 -6.24 -23.94
N ALA A 309 -8.98 -6.16 -22.66
CA ALA A 309 -8.80 -7.30 -21.78
C ALA A 309 -9.95 -7.49 -20.75
N LYS A 310 -11.12 -6.88 -20.97
CA LYS A 310 -12.24 -6.83 -20.01
C LYS A 310 -13.57 -7.33 -20.61
N PRO A 311 -13.67 -8.62 -20.98
CA PRO A 311 -14.89 -9.15 -21.60
C PRO A 311 -16.07 -9.26 -20.62
N LEU A 312 -15.87 -9.70 -19.37
CA LEU A 312 -16.94 -9.59 -18.37
C LEU A 312 -17.23 -8.11 -18.08
N LEU A 313 -18.51 -7.75 -18.01
CA LEU A 313 -19.05 -6.40 -17.83
C LEU A 313 -18.98 -5.49 -19.07
N TYR A 314 -17.91 -5.55 -19.87
CA TYR A 314 -17.72 -4.62 -21.00
C TYR A 314 -17.72 -5.24 -22.39
N GLY A 315 -17.57 -6.55 -22.53
CA GLY A 315 -17.64 -7.24 -23.84
C GLY A 315 -16.67 -6.71 -24.88
N ASN A 316 -15.49 -6.25 -24.47
CA ASN A 316 -14.51 -5.61 -25.37
C ASN A 316 -15.00 -4.29 -26.01
N SER A 317 -15.92 -3.56 -25.37
CA SER A 317 -16.47 -2.28 -25.84
C SER A 317 -15.40 -1.21 -26.07
N LYS A 318 -15.51 -0.43 -27.16
CA LYS A 318 -14.67 0.77 -27.40
C LYS A 318 -15.16 2.03 -26.68
N GLU A 319 -16.34 1.96 -26.06
CA GLU A 319 -16.89 3.07 -25.29
C GLU A 319 -16.03 3.39 -24.05
N PRO A 320 -15.98 4.67 -23.62
CA PRO A 320 -15.31 5.05 -22.39
C PRO A 320 -15.80 4.26 -21.17
N LEU A 321 -14.85 3.71 -20.40
CA LEU A 321 -15.17 2.93 -19.20
C LEU A 321 -15.36 3.83 -17.97
N PRO A 322 -16.31 3.50 -17.07
CA PRO A 322 -16.46 4.20 -15.79
C PRO A 322 -15.22 3.98 -14.93
N LYS A 323 -14.50 5.05 -14.63
CA LYS A 323 -13.19 4.97 -13.95
C LYS A 323 -13.25 4.56 -12.47
N HIS A 324 -14.43 4.64 -11.86
CA HIS A 324 -14.70 4.17 -10.50
C HIS A 324 -14.94 2.66 -10.41
N ILE A 325 -15.04 1.95 -11.54
CA ILE A 325 -15.15 0.49 -11.61
C ILE A 325 -13.84 -0.09 -12.10
N ARG A 326 -13.25 -1.00 -11.33
CA ARG A 326 -12.02 -1.72 -11.69
C ARG A 326 -12.24 -3.23 -11.68
N ILE A 327 -11.62 -3.89 -12.64
CA ILE A 327 -11.75 -5.34 -12.85
C ILE A 327 -10.36 -5.95 -12.79
N PHE A 328 -10.11 -6.76 -11.77
CA PHE A 328 -8.90 -7.52 -11.56
C PHE A 328 -9.10 -8.91 -12.16
N ASN A 329 -8.64 -9.12 -13.39
CA ASN A 329 -8.94 -10.34 -14.12
C ASN A 329 -7.77 -10.91 -14.91
N LYS A 330 -7.97 -12.13 -15.40
CA LYS A 330 -7.20 -12.69 -16.50
C LYS A 330 -8.12 -13.45 -17.46
N LEU A 331 -8.30 -12.91 -18.66
CA LEU A 331 -9.04 -13.59 -19.72
C LEU A 331 -8.22 -14.66 -20.46
N GLY A 332 -8.90 -15.45 -21.29
CA GLY A 332 -8.27 -16.27 -22.32
C GLY A 332 -9.24 -16.56 -23.48
N ASN A 333 -8.76 -16.38 -24.70
CA ASN A 333 -9.48 -16.72 -25.92
C ASN A 333 -8.63 -17.64 -26.80
N ALA A 334 -9.15 -18.81 -27.19
CA ALA A 334 -8.54 -19.69 -28.18
C ALA A 334 -9.50 -20.84 -28.53
N TYR A 335 -9.42 -21.35 -29.76
CA TYR A 335 -10.18 -22.54 -30.19
C TYR A 335 -11.70 -22.40 -30.00
N GLY A 336 -12.24 -21.19 -30.12
CA GLY A 336 -13.65 -20.89 -29.86
C GLY A 336 -14.01 -20.75 -28.38
N TYR A 337 -13.09 -20.98 -27.44
CA TYR A 337 -13.34 -20.71 -26.02
C TYR A 337 -13.08 -19.25 -25.72
N SER A 338 -14.03 -18.60 -25.05
CA SER A 338 -13.85 -17.33 -24.35
C SER A 338 -14.01 -17.53 -22.86
N ILE A 339 -13.02 -17.08 -22.12
CA ILE A 339 -12.90 -17.29 -20.68
C ILE A 339 -12.54 -15.97 -20.03
N ASP A 340 -13.17 -15.68 -18.90
CA ASP A 340 -12.72 -14.62 -18.02
C ASP A 340 -12.87 -15.03 -16.57
N ASN A 341 -11.94 -14.57 -15.74
CA ASN A 341 -11.86 -14.87 -14.32
C ASN A 341 -11.57 -13.56 -13.60
N ALA A 342 -12.61 -12.95 -13.04
CA ALA A 342 -12.61 -11.55 -12.65
C ALA A 342 -13.03 -11.35 -11.20
N TYR A 343 -12.39 -10.38 -10.55
CA TYR A 343 -12.87 -9.72 -9.35
C TYR A 343 -13.21 -8.27 -9.73
N VAL A 344 -14.45 -7.87 -9.50
CA VAL A 344 -15.00 -6.57 -9.90
C VAL A 344 -15.19 -5.72 -8.66
N VAL A 345 -14.75 -4.47 -8.73
CA VAL A 345 -14.85 -3.49 -7.66
C VAL A 345 -15.46 -2.20 -8.20
N ASP A 346 -16.45 -1.67 -7.51
CA ASP A 346 -16.98 -0.32 -7.70
C ASP A 346 -16.70 0.50 -6.44
N PHE A 347 -15.76 1.45 -6.56
CA PHE A 347 -15.35 2.30 -5.45
C PHE A 347 -16.39 3.34 -5.04
N LYS A 348 -17.28 3.73 -5.98
CA LYS A 348 -18.32 4.73 -5.78
C LYS A 348 -19.51 4.12 -5.04
N ASN A 349 -20.04 3.01 -5.55
CA ASN A 349 -21.22 2.36 -4.97
C ASN A 349 -20.89 1.32 -3.89
N LYS A 350 -19.59 1.12 -3.57
CA LYS A 350 -19.10 0.15 -2.58
C LYS A 350 -19.59 -1.27 -2.89
N VAL A 351 -19.45 -1.68 -4.15
CA VAL A 351 -19.80 -3.01 -4.63
C VAL A 351 -18.53 -3.81 -4.90
N GLU A 352 -18.53 -5.09 -4.53
CA GLU A 352 -17.49 -6.05 -4.89
C GLU A 352 -18.09 -7.44 -5.12
N PHE A 353 -17.52 -8.21 -6.05
CA PHE A 353 -17.84 -9.62 -6.28
C PHE A 353 -16.79 -10.29 -7.17
N MET A 354 -16.76 -11.63 -7.18
CA MET A 354 -16.00 -12.39 -8.19
C MET A 354 -16.94 -13.05 -9.18
N LEU A 355 -16.55 -13.08 -10.45
CA LEU A 355 -17.29 -13.71 -11.53
C LEU A 355 -16.30 -14.36 -12.50
N SER A 356 -16.50 -15.65 -12.76
CA SER A 356 -15.70 -16.41 -13.73
C SER A 356 -16.65 -17.12 -14.68
N ALA A 357 -16.37 -17.04 -15.98
CA ALA A 357 -17.24 -17.63 -16.99
C ALA A 357 -16.43 -18.25 -18.14
N VAL A 358 -17.02 -19.28 -18.75
CA VAL A 358 -16.55 -19.95 -19.96
C VAL A 358 -17.72 -20.03 -20.93
N ILE A 359 -17.46 -19.76 -22.20
CA ILE A 359 -18.36 -20.07 -23.32
C ILE A 359 -17.53 -20.57 -24.51
N HIS A 360 -18.05 -21.54 -25.25
CA HIS A 360 -17.43 -22.12 -26.44
C HIS A 360 -18.29 -21.87 -27.67
N THR A 361 -17.77 -21.13 -28.63
CA THR A 361 -18.40 -20.75 -29.90
C THR A 361 -17.57 -21.29 -31.05
N ASN A 362 -18.02 -22.43 -31.60
CA ASN A 362 -17.40 -23.09 -32.75
C ASN A 362 -18.49 -23.88 -33.51
N GLU A 363 -19.35 -23.17 -34.24
CA GLU A 363 -20.52 -23.77 -34.88
C GLU A 363 -20.14 -24.85 -35.91
N ASN A 364 -19.08 -24.60 -36.69
CA ASN A 364 -18.63 -25.51 -37.74
C ASN A 364 -17.88 -26.75 -37.19
N GLN A 365 -17.49 -26.73 -35.91
CA GLN A 365 -16.74 -27.77 -35.21
C GLN A 365 -15.37 -28.07 -35.84
N VAL A 366 -14.75 -27.07 -36.45
CA VAL A 366 -13.40 -27.10 -37.00
C VAL A 366 -12.50 -26.26 -36.11
N PHE A 367 -11.34 -26.78 -35.75
CA PHE A 367 -10.34 -26.03 -34.98
C PHE A 367 -9.22 -25.52 -35.88
N ASN A 368 -8.54 -24.44 -35.48
CA ASN A 368 -7.46 -23.76 -36.23
C ASN A 368 -7.85 -23.18 -37.60
N ASP A 369 -9.13 -22.95 -37.88
CA ASP A 369 -9.58 -22.30 -39.11
C ASP A 369 -9.89 -20.79 -38.92
N ASP A 370 -9.69 -20.30 -37.69
CA ASP A 370 -9.93 -18.93 -37.25
C ASP A 370 -11.37 -18.43 -37.50
N ARG A 371 -12.34 -19.35 -37.50
CA ARG A 371 -13.78 -19.05 -37.65
C ARG A 371 -14.52 -19.42 -36.37
N TYR A 372 -14.71 -18.44 -35.50
CA TYR A 372 -15.41 -18.59 -34.22
C TYR A 372 -16.36 -17.42 -34.01
N GLU A 373 -17.51 -17.66 -33.38
CA GLU A 373 -18.54 -16.62 -33.16
C GLU A 373 -18.27 -15.79 -31.89
N TYR A 374 -17.05 -15.25 -31.76
CA TYR A 374 -16.67 -14.49 -30.58
C TYR A 374 -17.45 -13.18 -30.47
N GLU A 375 -17.51 -12.41 -31.55
CA GLU A 375 -18.13 -11.09 -31.62
C GLU A 375 -19.66 -11.19 -31.57
N GLU A 376 -20.25 -12.20 -32.21
CA GLU A 376 -21.71 -12.34 -32.33
C GLU A 376 -22.34 -13.00 -31.09
N ILE A 377 -21.61 -13.86 -30.38
CA ILE A 377 -22.17 -14.67 -29.29
C ILE A 377 -21.37 -14.52 -27.99
N ALA A 378 -20.05 -14.78 -28.01
CA ALA A 378 -19.28 -14.90 -26.78
C ALA A 378 -19.13 -13.57 -26.03
N LEU A 379 -18.71 -12.49 -26.71
CA LEU A 379 -18.52 -11.18 -26.12
C LEU A 379 -19.84 -10.54 -25.65
N PRO A 380 -20.95 -10.60 -26.41
CA PRO A 380 -22.26 -10.20 -25.90
C PRO A 380 -22.68 -10.97 -24.64
N PHE A 381 -22.49 -12.28 -24.61
CA PHE A 381 -22.78 -13.09 -23.42
C PHE A 381 -21.96 -12.63 -22.21
N MET A 382 -20.65 -12.44 -22.36
CA MET A 382 -19.77 -11.99 -21.27
C MET A 382 -20.15 -10.61 -20.73
N LYS A 383 -20.44 -9.66 -21.63
CA LYS A 383 -20.92 -8.31 -21.26
C LYS A 383 -22.19 -8.40 -20.44
N ASN A 384 -23.20 -9.09 -20.98
CA ASN A 384 -24.52 -9.15 -20.39
C ASN A 384 -24.52 -9.91 -19.07
N LEU A 385 -23.75 -11.00 -18.96
CA LEU A 385 -23.59 -11.73 -17.70
C LEU A 385 -22.95 -10.84 -16.63
N GLY A 386 -21.89 -10.10 -16.97
CA GLY A 386 -21.26 -9.16 -16.05
C GLY A 386 -22.22 -8.06 -15.58
N GLN A 387 -22.99 -7.48 -16.51
CA GLN A 387 -23.98 -6.44 -16.18
C GLN A 387 -25.12 -6.98 -15.30
N LEU A 388 -25.63 -8.18 -15.61
CA LEU A 388 -26.67 -8.85 -14.81
C LEU A 388 -26.23 -9.02 -13.35
N ILE A 389 -25.01 -9.51 -13.12
CA ILE A 389 -24.48 -9.71 -11.77
C ILE A 389 -24.18 -8.38 -11.07
N TYR A 390 -23.62 -7.40 -11.78
CA TYR A 390 -23.39 -6.07 -11.24
C TYR A 390 -24.70 -5.40 -10.79
N ASP A 391 -25.75 -5.44 -11.62
CA ASP A 391 -27.06 -4.87 -11.29
C ASP A 391 -27.72 -5.57 -10.10
N TYR A 392 -27.50 -6.88 -9.96
CA TYR A 392 -27.94 -7.65 -8.79
C TYR A 392 -27.19 -7.21 -7.52
N GLU A 393 -25.86 -7.08 -7.58
CA GLU A 393 -25.03 -6.63 -6.46
C GLU A 393 -25.27 -5.17 -6.06
N LEU A 394 -25.64 -4.31 -7.02
CA LEU A 394 -25.99 -2.91 -6.76
C LEU A 394 -27.29 -2.80 -5.93
N LYS A 395 -28.24 -3.73 -6.12
CA LYS A 395 -29.51 -3.78 -5.39
C LYS A 395 -29.43 -4.58 -4.09
N ARG A 396 -28.35 -5.34 -3.88
CA ARG A 396 -28.20 -6.24 -2.74
C ARG A 396 -28.01 -5.45 -1.45
N THR A 397 -28.87 -5.70 -0.46
CA THR A 397 -28.71 -5.17 0.90
C THR A 397 -27.51 -5.84 1.58
N ARG A 398 -26.64 -5.03 2.18
CA ARG A 398 -25.47 -5.48 2.94
C ARG A 398 -25.55 -4.93 4.36
N THR A 399 -25.16 -5.74 5.34
CA THR A 399 -25.06 -5.30 6.74
C THR A 399 -23.92 -4.31 6.93
N HIS A 400 -22.79 -4.54 6.25
CA HIS A 400 -21.63 -3.65 6.22
C HIS A 400 -21.21 -3.40 4.78
N HIS A 401 -20.96 -2.14 4.44
CA HIS A 401 -20.38 -1.78 3.16
C HIS A 401 -18.86 -2.03 3.18
N PRO A 402 -18.28 -2.52 2.07
CA PRO A 402 -16.85 -2.80 2.03
C PRO A 402 -16.00 -1.53 2.04
N ASP A 403 -14.93 -1.55 2.83
CA ASP A 403 -13.78 -0.67 2.62
C ASP A 403 -12.87 -1.30 1.56
N LEU A 404 -12.85 -0.65 0.39
CA LEU A 404 -12.15 -1.09 -0.80
C LEU A 404 -10.77 -0.43 -0.98
N ASN A 405 -10.30 0.35 0.00
CA ASN A 405 -9.05 1.11 -0.10
C ASN A 405 -7.82 0.22 -0.39
N LYS A 406 -7.82 -1.05 0.06
CA LYS A 406 -6.77 -2.05 -0.28
C LYS A 406 -6.56 -2.19 -1.80
N PHE A 407 -7.63 -2.04 -2.58
CA PHE A 407 -7.62 -2.22 -4.03
C PHE A 407 -7.49 -0.92 -4.81
N LYS A 408 -7.40 0.22 -4.12
CA LYS A 408 -7.06 1.50 -4.75
C LYS A 408 -5.54 1.57 -4.95
N VAL A 409 -5.13 1.51 -6.21
CA VAL A 409 -3.73 1.43 -6.64
C VAL A 409 -3.40 2.61 -7.52
N GLU A 410 -2.13 2.98 -7.52
CA GLU A 410 -1.60 3.98 -8.43
C GLU A 410 -1.34 3.33 -9.79
N TYR A 411 -1.72 4.02 -10.87
CA TYR A 411 -1.46 3.58 -12.25
C TYR A 411 -0.31 4.39 -12.87
N ASP A 412 0.29 3.89 -13.95
CA ASP A 412 1.51 4.49 -14.51
C ASP A 412 1.34 5.91 -15.06
N LYS A 413 0.11 6.30 -15.40
CA LYS A 413 -0.27 7.66 -15.78
C LYS A 413 -1.23 8.23 -14.76
N ILE A 414 -1.26 9.56 -14.66
CA ILE A 414 -2.27 10.28 -13.88
C ILE A 414 -3.65 9.97 -14.48
N VAL A 415 -4.52 9.38 -13.68
CA VAL A 415 -5.85 8.92 -14.10
C VAL A 415 -6.96 9.65 -13.36
N LYS A 416 -8.02 10.02 -14.08
CA LYS A 416 -9.26 10.43 -13.43
C LYS A 416 -9.93 9.20 -12.87
N VAL A 417 -10.00 9.07 -11.55
CA VAL A 417 -10.63 7.94 -10.85
C VAL A 417 -12.03 8.29 -10.35
N SER A 418 -12.30 9.58 -10.17
CA SER A 418 -13.52 10.11 -9.57
C SER A 418 -13.87 11.47 -10.17
N GLU A 419 -15.10 11.93 -9.92
CA GLU A 419 -15.47 13.33 -10.13
C GLU A 419 -15.06 14.20 -8.93
N GLU A 420 -14.74 13.59 -7.79
CA GLU A 420 -14.31 14.30 -6.59
C GLU A 420 -12.82 14.68 -6.68
N PHE A 421 -12.55 15.98 -6.50
CA PHE A 421 -11.19 16.55 -6.58
C PHE A 421 -10.21 15.86 -5.62
N HIS A 422 -10.58 15.71 -4.34
CA HIS A 422 -9.71 15.11 -3.34
C HIS A 422 -9.41 13.62 -3.59
N GLU A 423 -10.31 12.87 -4.22
CA GLU A 423 -10.09 11.45 -4.55
C GLU A 423 -9.06 11.31 -5.65
N ASN A 424 -9.16 12.16 -6.67
CA ASN A 424 -8.16 12.25 -7.73
C ASN A 424 -6.78 12.66 -7.18
N LEU A 425 -6.71 13.62 -6.25
CA LEU A 425 -5.45 13.98 -5.58
C LEU A 425 -4.85 12.82 -4.79
N TYR A 426 -5.66 12.13 -3.99
CA TYR A 426 -5.20 11.04 -3.14
C TYR A 426 -4.69 9.85 -3.97
N GLN A 427 -5.38 9.49 -5.05
CA GLN A 427 -5.01 8.34 -5.88
C GLN A 427 -3.79 8.61 -6.77
N ASN A 428 -3.66 9.83 -7.29
CA ASN A 428 -2.53 10.20 -8.15
C ASN A 428 -1.36 10.83 -7.39
N TYR A 429 -1.40 10.82 -6.06
CA TYR A 429 -0.42 11.48 -5.20
C TYR A 429 1.04 11.22 -5.58
N ALA A 430 1.39 9.96 -5.87
CA ALA A 430 2.79 9.61 -6.10
C ALA A 430 3.35 10.11 -7.44
N HIS A 431 2.51 10.59 -8.35
CA HIS A 431 2.93 11.38 -9.52
C HIS A 431 3.41 12.78 -9.15
N TYR A 432 2.94 13.34 -8.02
CA TYR A 432 3.34 14.67 -7.53
C TYR A 432 4.42 14.62 -6.45
N HIS A 433 4.72 13.41 -5.97
CA HIS A 433 5.60 13.18 -4.83
C HIS A 433 7.05 13.61 -5.09
N GLN A 434 7.60 14.43 -4.19
CA GLN A 434 8.95 14.95 -4.30
C GLN A 434 9.98 13.99 -3.70
N LYS A 435 10.50 13.09 -4.54
CA LYS A 435 11.39 11.99 -4.11
C LYS A 435 12.67 12.44 -3.38
N SER A 436 13.19 13.63 -3.70
CA SER A 436 14.42 14.16 -3.08
C SER A 436 14.24 14.60 -1.62
N LEU A 437 13.00 14.68 -1.11
CA LEU A 437 12.67 15.12 0.26
C LEU A 437 12.07 13.97 1.10
N ASN A 438 12.58 12.75 0.91
CA ASN A 438 12.01 11.52 1.49
C ASN A 438 12.50 11.16 2.90
N PHE A 439 12.99 12.14 3.66
CA PHE A 439 13.57 11.96 4.99
C PHE A 439 13.05 13.00 5.97
N GLN A 440 13.03 12.65 7.26
CA GLN A 440 12.47 13.49 8.33
C GLN A 440 13.20 14.82 8.58
N ARG A 441 14.48 14.98 8.21
CA ARG A 441 15.28 16.16 8.55
C ARG A 441 15.66 16.94 7.31
N ILE A 442 14.94 18.02 7.03
CA ILE A 442 15.17 18.84 5.84
C ILE A 442 15.92 20.10 6.21
N LYS A 443 16.99 20.35 5.47
CA LYS A 443 17.84 21.53 5.56
C LYS A 443 17.62 22.43 4.37
N ARG A 444 18.15 23.65 4.43
CA ARG A 444 18.03 24.60 3.32
C ARG A 444 18.61 24.04 2.02
N LYS A 445 19.78 23.41 2.10
CA LYS A 445 20.48 22.84 0.93
C LYS A 445 19.65 21.78 0.18
N ASP A 446 18.68 21.15 0.85
CA ASP A 446 17.87 20.08 0.26
C ASP A 446 16.69 20.66 -0.55
N ILE A 447 16.22 21.87 -0.19
CA ILE A 447 15.12 22.57 -0.87
C ILE A 447 15.60 23.63 -1.88
N GLU A 448 16.83 24.13 -1.74
CA GLU A 448 17.38 25.18 -2.61
C GLU A 448 17.39 24.80 -4.09
N PRO A 449 17.83 23.58 -4.51
CA PRO A 449 17.74 23.17 -5.91
C PRO A 449 16.30 23.16 -6.46
N LEU A 450 15.33 22.83 -5.60
CA LEU A 450 13.92 22.80 -5.98
C LEU A 450 13.33 24.20 -6.11
N ILE A 451 13.79 25.16 -5.29
CA ILE A 451 13.40 26.56 -5.42
C ILE A 451 14.00 27.17 -6.69
N GLU A 452 15.24 26.82 -7.04
CA GLU A 452 15.85 27.25 -8.31
C GLU A 452 15.11 26.67 -9.52
N ASP A 453 14.73 25.38 -9.50
CA ASP A 453 13.92 24.74 -10.54
C ASP A 453 12.57 25.46 -10.76
N LEU A 454 11.96 26.00 -9.71
CA LEU A 454 10.72 26.79 -9.83
C LEU A 454 10.92 28.14 -10.51
N LYS A 455 12.13 28.71 -10.53
CA LYS A 455 12.39 29.99 -11.22
C LYS A 455 12.31 29.85 -12.75
N ASP A 456 12.60 28.65 -13.26
CA ASP A 456 12.56 28.36 -14.68
C ASP A 456 11.13 28.11 -15.18
N ASP A 457 10.17 27.94 -14.28
CA ASP A 457 8.76 27.76 -14.59
C ASP A 457 8.00 29.12 -14.55
N PRO A 458 7.45 29.61 -15.68
CA PRO A 458 6.78 30.90 -15.74
C PRO A 458 5.50 31.00 -14.90
N ALA A 459 4.97 29.88 -14.39
CA ALA A 459 3.84 29.89 -13.47
C ALA A 459 4.21 30.44 -12.08
N PHE A 460 5.50 30.43 -11.71
CA PHE A 460 5.97 30.80 -10.39
C PHE A 460 6.81 32.09 -10.41
N GLU A 461 6.68 32.88 -9.36
CA GLU A 461 7.54 34.02 -9.07
C GLU A 461 8.25 33.76 -7.74
N VAL A 462 9.58 33.58 -7.78
CA VAL A 462 10.40 33.35 -6.59
C VAL A 462 11.12 34.63 -6.21
N SER A 463 11.02 35.03 -4.94
CA SER A 463 11.69 36.21 -4.39
C SER A 463 12.26 35.97 -3.00
N THR A 464 13.31 36.71 -2.63
CA THR A 464 13.88 36.67 -1.28
C THR A 464 13.26 37.78 -0.43
N LEU A 465 12.60 37.42 0.67
CA LEU A 465 11.97 38.39 1.58
C LEU A 465 12.95 39.06 2.55
N GLY A 466 14.05 38.37 2.84
CA GLY A 466 15.09 38.79 3.79
C GLY A 466 16.01 37.64 4.13
N HIS A 467 16.80 37.81 5.20
CA HIS A 467 17.73 36.79 5.68
C HIS A 467 17.51 36.50 7.16
N SER A 468 17.76 35.25 7.58
CA SER A 468 17.78 34.80 8.96
C SER A 468 18.91 35.46 9.76
N VAL A 469 18.98 35.17 11.06
CA VAL A 469 20.06 35.65 11.95
C VAL A 469 21.45 35.33 11.40
N GLU A 470 21.66 34.11 10.88
CA GLU A 470 22.93 33.68 10.29
C GLU A 470 23.06 34.00 8.79
N GLY A 471 22.19 34.87 8.25
CA GLY A 471 22.31 35.36 6.87
C GLY A 471 21.79 34.38 5.81
N ARG A 472 20.95 33.40 6.17
CA ARG A 472 20.33 32.50 5.17
C ARG A 472 19.06 33.15 4.60
N PRO A 473 18.86 33.21 3.27
CA PRO A 473 17.68 33.77 2.65
C PRO A 473 16.42 33.04 3.07
N VAL A 474 15.37 33.81 3.32
CA VAL A 474 13.99 33.35 3.46
C VAL A 474 13.26 33.66 2.15
N ASN A 475 12.89 32.61 1.43
CA ASN A 475 12.28 32.73 0.10
C ASN A 475 10.75 32.75 0.18
N LEU A 476 10.14 33.48 -0.74
CA LEU A 476 8.71 33.48 -1.03
C LEU A 476 8.51 32.95 -2.46
N ILE A 477 7.64 31.95 -2.59
CA ILE A 477 7.14 31.46 -3.88
C ILE A 477 5.72 31.98 -4.05
N LYS A 478 5.48 32.74 -5.12
CA LYS A 478 4.17 33.24 -5.52
C LYS A 478 3.68 32.49 -6.75
N VAL A 479 2.39 32.16 -6.78
CA VAL A 479 1.72 31.50 -7.92
C VAL A 479 0.24 31.89 -7.96
N GLY A 480 -0.32 31.98 -9.17
CA GLY A 480 -1.69 32.44 -9.40
C GLY A 480 -1.84 33.95 -9.53
N THR A 481 -3.03 34.36 -9.95
CA THR A 481 -3.37 35.74 -10.32
C THR A 481 -4.71 36.21 -9.76
N GLY A 482 -5.40 35.34 -9.02
CA GLY A 482 -6.73 35.63 -8.54
C GLY A 482 -6.79 36.62 -7.37
N PRO A 483 -7.96 37.25 -7.15
CA PRO A 483 -8.10 38.30 -6.16
C PRO A 483 -8.01 37.81 -4.71
N VAL A 484 -8.27 36.53 -4.45
CA VAL A 484 -8.22 35.98 -3.09
C VAL A 484 -6.80 35.64 -2.70
N LYS A 485 -6.21 36.43 -1.80
CA LYS A 485 -4.82 36.23 -1.39
C LYS A 485 -4.73 35.23 -0.25
N VAL A 486 -3.91 34.20 -0.43
CA VAL A 486 -3.69 33.13 0.55
C VAL A 486 -2.21 33.06 0.88
N MET A 487 -1.86 33.06 2.16
CA MET A 487 -0.47 32.94 2.60
C MET A 487 -0.24 31.62 3.32
N LEU A 488 0.83 30.89 3.00
CA LEU A 488 1.20 29.65 3.68
C LEU A 488 2.64 29.79 4.17
N TRP A 489 2.91 29.40 5.40
CA TRP A 489 4.28 29.37 5.92
C TRP A 489 4.52 28.11 6.74
N SER A 490 5.73 27.57 6.63
CA SER A 490 6.15 26.33 7.30
C SER A 490 7.55 26.48 7.88
N GLN A 491 7.91 25.52 8.75
CA GLN A 491 9.17 25.52 9.50
C GLN A 491 9.47 26.87 10.16
N MET A 492 8.47 27.47 10.82
CA MET A 492 8.72 28.52 11.83
C MET A 492 9.51 27.94 13.00
N HIS A 493 9.22 26.69 13.34
CA HIS A 493 10.09 25.85 14.14
C HIS A 493 10.93 24.98 13.21
N GLY A 494 12.24 24.95 13.43
CA GLY A 494 13.16 24.30 12.49
C GLY A 494 13.04 22.77 12.42
N ASP A 495 12.56 22.15 13.49
CA ASP A 495 12.34 20.70 13.65
C ASP A 495 10.97 20.20 13.16
N GLU A 496 10.20 21.03 12.45
CA GLU A 496 8.84 20.70 11.98
C GLU A 496 8.72 20.68 10.42
N PRO A 497 9.41 19.77 9.71
CA PRO A 497 9.52 19.83 8.24
C PRO A 497 8.40 19.13 7.47
N THR A 498 7.41 18.52 8.12
CA THR A 498 6.39 17.69 7.45
C THR A 498 5.64 18.49 6.39
N ALA A 499 5.15 19.67 6.75
CA ALA A 499 4.39 20.48 5.80
C ALA A 499 5.27 21.13 4.71
N THR A 500 6.55 21.42 4.99
CA THR A 500 7.49 21.89 3.95
C THR A 500 7.59 20.88 2.81
N ARG A 501 7.62 19.58 3.11
CA ARG A 501 7.59 18.51 2.09
C ARG A 501 6.31 18.57 1.25
N ALA A 502 5.17 18.70 1.91
CA ALA A 502 3.87 18.78 1.24
C ALA A 502 3.78 20.02 0.33
N LEU A 503 4.39 21.16 0.69
CA LEU A 503 4.42 22.35 -0.16
C LEU A 503 5.14 22.08 -1.49
N PHE A 504 6.24 21.32 -1.51
CA PHE A 504 6.91 20.95 -2.75
C PHE A 504 6.09 20.00 -3.62
N GLU A 505 5.29 19.13 -3.03
CA GLU A 505 4.35 18.28 -3.76
C GLU A 505 3.19 19.09 -4.33
N ILE A 506 2.73 20.12 -3.61
CA ILE A 506 1.76 21.09 -4.12
C ILE A 506 2.33 21.86 -5.32
N PHE A 507 3.60 22.29 -5.27
CA PHE A 507 4.24 22.93 -6.44
C PHE A 507 4.28 21.98 -7.64
N ASN A 508 4.66 20.71 -7.43
CA ASN A 508 4.63 19.69 -8.48
C ASN A 508 3.21 19.50 -9.05
N PHE A 509 2.17 19.43 -8.20
CA PHE A 509 0.79 19.36 -8.65
C PHE A 509 0.41 20.57 -9.52
N LEU A 510 0.70 21.79 -9.07
CA LEU A 510 0.31 23.02 -9.76
C LEU A 510 0.98 23.16 -11.15
N ARG A 511 2.21 22.68 -11.33
CA ARG A 511 2.92 22.75 -12.61
C ARG A 511 2.66 21.59 -13.57
N THR A 512 2.27 20.44 -13.04
CA THR A 512 2.06 19.23 -13.86
C THR A 512 0.86 19.44 -14.78
N LYS A 513 1.01 19.16 -16.07
CA LYS A 513 -0.10 19.19 -17.04
C LYS A 513 -0.80 17.82 -17.04
N ASP A 514 -2.05 17.76 -16.60
CA ASP A 514 -2.84 16.54 -16.50
C ASP A 514 -4.35 16.83 -16.63
N PHE A 515 -5.21 15.83 -16.39
CA PHE A 515 -6.65 15.99 -16.51
C PHE A 515 -7.26 16.95 -15.47
N MET A 516 -6.53 17.30 -14.39
CA MET A 516 -6.97 18.26 -13.37
C MET A 516 -6.59 19.70 -13.71
N GLN A 517 -6.22 19.97 -14.97
CA GLN A 517 -5.85 21.31 -15.45
C GLN A 517 -6.93 22.35 -15.15
N LYS A 518 -8.21 21.98 -15.30
CA LYS A 518 -9.34 22.89 -15.05
C LYS A 518 -9.40 23.31 -13.57
N GLU A 519 -9.24 22.36 -12.65
CA GLU A 519 -9.25 22.63 -11.21
C GLU A 519 -8.05 23.48 -10.79
N LYS A 520 -6.87 23.23 -11.37
CA LYS A 520 -5.66 24.07 -11.14
C LYS A 520 -5.89 25.51 -11.61
N GLU A 521 -6.42 25.69 -12.82
CA GLU A 521 -6.75 27.00 -13.37
C GLU A 521 -7.83 27.72 -12.56
N GLU A 522 -8.85 27.00 -12.09
CA GLU A 522 -9.88 27.56 -11.20
C GLU A 522 -9.26 28.06 -9.89
N ILE A 523 -8.41 27.25 -9.25
CA ILE A 523 -7.69 27.66 -8.02
C ILE A 523 -6.83 28.90 -8.29
N LEU A 524 -5.98 28.87 -9.32
CA LEU A 524 -4.99 29.92 -9.60
C LEU A 524 -5.58 31.20 -10.19
N SER A 525 -6.75 31.14 -10.84
CA SER A 525 -7.46 32.34 -11.34
C SER A 525 -8.33 33.02 -10.28
N LYS A 526 -8.67 32.31 -9.20
CA LYS A 526 -9.44 32.84 -8.07
C LYS A 526 -8.57 33.21 -6.88
N THR A 527 -7.42 32.55 -6.74
CA THR A 527 -6.47 32.80 -5.65
C THR A 527 -5.10 33.27 -6.15
N THR A 528 -4.40 34.01 -5.31
CA THR A 528 -2.95 34.24 -5.43
C THR A 528 -2.30 33.68 -4.17
N LEU A 529 -1.41 32.71 -4.33
CA LEU A 529 -0.74 32.03 -3.23
C LEU A 529 0.62 32.69 -2.95
N TYR A 530 0.92 32.89 -1.66
CA TYR A 530 2.17 33.44 -1.15
C TYR A 530 2.78 32.44 -0.16
N ILE A 531 3.78 31.68 -0.58
CA ILE A 531 4.25 30.50 0.12
C ILE A 531 5.69 30.68 0.62
N ILE A 532 5.88 30.57 1.94
CA ILE A 532 7.19 30.59 2.59
C ILE A 532 7.51 29.15 3.04
N PRO A 533 8.28 28.37 2.26
CA PRO A 533 8.51 26.94 2.53
C PRO A 533 9.42 26.70 3.73
N MET A 534 10.20 27.70 4.17
CA MET A 534 11.08 27.58 5.33
C MET A 534 11.33 28.96 5.93
N LEU A 535 10.65 29.26 7.03
CA LEU A 535 10.79 30.56 7.71
C LEU A 535 12.03 30.62 8.61
N ASN A 536 12.37 29.52 9.29
CA ASN A 536 13.49 29.40 10.23
C ASN A 536 14.58 28.46 9.70
N PRO A 537 15.34 28.87 8.65
CA PRO A 537 16.40 28.04 8.10
C PRO A 537 17.50 27.75 9.13
N ASP A 538 17.72 28.64 10.10
CA ASP A 538 18.73 28.49 11.15
C ASP A 538 18.37 27.40 12.16
N GLY A 539 17.09 27.27 12.52
CA GLY A 539 16.60 26.14 13.32
C GLY A 539 16.64 24.83 12.53
N ALA A 540 16.28 24.88 11.24
CA ALA A 540 16.25 23.72 10.36
C ALA A 540 17.64 23.07 10.20
N GLU A 541 18.69 23.87 10.05
CA GLU A 541 20.08 23.36 9.96
C GLU A 541 20.51 22.52 11.16
N ARG A 542 19.96 22.83 12.33
CA ARG A 542 20.23 22.17 13.62
C ARG A 542 19.13 21.19 14.04
N PHE A 543 18.07 21.05 13.26
CA PHE A 543 16.87 20.27 13.59
C PHE A 543 16.36 20.60 15.00
N GLN A 544 16.10 21.89 15.25
CA GLN A 544 15.63 22.39 16.52
C GLN A 544 14.49 23.40 16.34
N ARG A 545 13.62 23.49 17.36
CA ARG A 545 12.50 24.42 17.39
C ARG A 545 12.89 25.88 17.21
N ARG A 546 13.95 26.34 17.87
CA ARG A 546 14.28 27.77 17.98
C ARG A 546 15.29 28.21 16.92
N ASN A 547 15.30 29.50 16.58
CA ASN A 547 16.30 30.06 15.64
C ASN A 547 17.71 30.09 16.25
N ALA A 548 18.69 30.68 15.54
CA ALA A 548 20.08 30.76 16.03
C ALA A 548 20.24 31.51 17.36
N LEU A 549 19.34 32.44 17.68
CA LEU A 549 19.33 33.17 18.97
C LEU A 549 18.62 32.41 20.09
N SER A 550 18.19 31.17 19.83
CA SER A 550 17.33 30.41 20.75
C SER A 550 16.00 31.11 21.06
N PHE A 551 15.47 31.89 20.12
CA PHE A 551 14.13 32.46 20.20
C PHE A 551 13.10 31.51 19.58
N ASP A 552 11.96 31.35 20.27
CA ASP A 552 10.78 30.72 19.69
C ASP A 552 10.07 31.77 18.82
N LEU A 553 10.17 31.62 17.51
CA LEU A 553 9.57 32.57 16.56
C LEU A 553 8.05 32.66 16.73
N ASN A 554 7.39 31.57 17.11
CA ASN A 554 5.96 31.55 17.41
C ASN A 554 5.63 32.11 18.81
N ARG A 555 6.56 32.84 19.44
CA ARG A 555 6.34 33.62 20.67
C ARG A 555 6.86 35.06 20.52
N ASP A 556 7.06 35.52 19.30
CA ASP A 556 7.69 36.81 19.00
C ASP A 556 6.81 37.76 18.14
N ALA A 557 5.50 37.50 18.04
CA ALA A 557 4.60 38.27 17.18
C ALA A 557 4.34 39.71 17.67
N LEU A 558 4.56 40.00 18.97
CA LEU A 558 4.31 41.32 19.55
C LEU A 558 5.50 42.28 19.44
N ARG A 559 6.72 41.76 19.60
CA ARG A 559 7.95 42.57 19.64
C ARG A 559 8.78 42.45 18.37
N LEU A 560 8.63 41.36 17.61
CA LEU A 560 9.33 41.12 16.36
C LEU A 560 10.85 41.25 16.55
N GLN A 561 11.38 40.60 17.57
CA GLN A 561 12.80 40.68 17.94
C GLN A 561 13.70 39.93 16.96
N ALA A 562 13.23 38.82 16.41
CA ALA A 562 13.97 38.01 15.45
C ALA A 562 13.78 38.56 14.01
N PRO A 563 14.83 38.55 13.16
CA PRO A 563 14.69 38.98 11.78
C PRO A 563 13.65 38.16 11.01
N GLU A 564 13.53 36.86 11.30
CA GLU A 564 12.52 35.99 10.70
C GLU A 564 11.09 36.41 11.10
N ALA A 565 10.88 36.84 12.35
CA ALA A 565 9.60 37.37 12.83
C ALA A 565 9.22 38.68 12.11
N VAL A 566 10.20 39.58 11.93
CA VAL A 566 10.02 40.81 11.15
C VAL A 566 9.67 40.49 9.69
N ILE A 567 10.36 39.54 9.08
CA ILE A 567 10.12 39.09 7.70
C ILE A 567 8.67 38.58 7.55
N LEU A 568 8.21 37.69 8.42
CA LEU A 568 6.85 37.15 8.35
C LEU A 568 5.80 38.26 8.54
N LYS A 569 5.98 39.14 9.53
CA LYS A 569 5.05 40.26 9.75
C LYS A 569 4.98 41.18 8.54
N LYS A 570 6.13 41.54 7.96
CA LYS A 570 6.21 42.39 6.78
C LYS A 570 5.56 41.73 5.57
N ALA A 571 5.76 40.43 5.37
CA ALA A 571 5.09 39.68 4.30
C ALA A 571 3.56 39.72 4.47
N ARG A 572 3.07 39.43 5.68
CA ARG A 572 1.64 39.52 6.01
C ARG A 572 1.07 40.90 5.71
N ASP A 573 1.74 41.97 6.14
CA ASP A 573 1.25 43.34 5.94
C ASP A 573 1.30 43.77 4.47
N THR A 574 2.38 43.40 3.76
CA THR A 574 2.56 43.72 2.34
C THR A 574 1.49 43.07 1.48
N TYR A 575 1.25 41.78 1.69
CA TYR A 575 0.33 41.03 0.84
C TYR A 575 -1.12 41.09 1.33
N ASN A 576 -1.34 41.33 2.63
CA ASN A 576 -2.65 41.40 3.28
C ASN A 576 -3.58 40.22 2.91
N PRO A 577 -3.20 38.98 3.25
CA PRO A 577 -3.93 37.79 2.84
C PRO A 577 -5.29 37.66 3.56
N GLN A 578 -6.29 37.16 2.84
CA GLN A 578 -7.62 36.85 3.40
C GLN A 578 -7.61 35.52 4.17
N PHE A 579 -6.78 34.57 3.74
CA PHE A 579 -6.58 33.27 4.38
C PHE A 579 -5.11 33.00 4.65
N GLY A 580 -4.81 32.31 5.75
CA GLY A 580 -3.46 31.97 6.18
C GLY A 580 -3.36 30.51 6.60
N PHE A 581 -2.25 29.84 6.28
CA PHE A 581 -1.95 28.49 6.77
C PHE A 581 -0.69 28.52 7.62
N ASN A 582 -0.86 28.25 8.91
CA ASN A 582 0.21 28.10 9.88
C ASN A 582 0.57 26.62 10.02
N LEU A 583 1.68 26.20 9.41
CA LEU A 583 1.99 24.80 9.21
C LEU A 583 3.05 24.32 10.21
N HIS A 584 2.67 23.37 11.06
CA HIS A 584 3.44 22.88 12.21
C HIS A 584 3.46 21.34 12.30
N ASP A 585 4.34 20.84 13.17
CA ASP A 585 4.33 19.46 13.65
C ASP A 585 4.03 19.44 15.16
N GLN A 586 3.30 18.41 15.60
CA GLN A 586 3.12 18.11 17.02
C GLN A 586 3.84 16.82 17.40
N SER A 587 3.97 16.59 18.70
CA SER A 587 4.51 15.33 19.23
C SER A 587 3.73 14.12 18.70
N LYS A 588 4.44 13.03 18.40
CA LYS A 588 3.81 11.74 18.07
C LYS A 588 2.97 11.15 19.21
N HIS A 589 3.12 11.64 20.43
CA HIS A 589 2.42 11.15 21.63
C HIS A 589 0.99 11.68 21.79
N TYR A 590 0.48 12.44 20.82
CA TYR A 590 -0.92 12.87 20.81
C TYR A 590 -1.85 11.80 20.20
N ASN A 591 -3.01 11.61 20.83
CA ASN A 591 -4.14 10.84 20.34
C ASN A 591 -5.38 11.69 20.15
N VAL A 592 -6.32 11.19 19.37
CA VAL A 592 -7.67 11.74 19.34
C VAL A 592 -8.36 11.39 20.66
N TYR A 593 -8.97 12.39 21.31
CA TYR A 593 -9.52 12.30 22.66
C TYR A 593 -10.37 11.04 22.87
N ARG A 594 -10.08 10.29 23.94
CA ARG A 594 -10.73 9.02 24.31
C ARG A 594 -10.62 7.89 23.28
N THR A 595 -9.67 7.95 22.37
CA THR A 595 -9.42 6.87 21.40
C THR A 595 -7.96 6.45 21.40
N GLY A 596 -7.71 5.18 21.06
CA GLY A 596 -6.37 4.65 20.79
C GLY A 596 -5.85 4.96 19.39
N LYS A 597 -6.39 5.99 18.73
CA LYS A 597 -5.92 6.46 17.43
C LYS A 597 -5.03 7.69 17.63
N THR A 598 -3.87 7.69 17.00
CA THR A 598 -2.96 8.85 16.99
C THR A 598 -3.66 10.06 16.38
N ALA A 599 -3.44 11.25 16.94
CA ALA A 599 -3.84 12.52 16.33
C ALA A 599 -2.79 12.87 15.25
N SER A 600 -2.91 12.22 14.10
CA SER A 600 -1.94 12.33 13.02
C SER A 600 -2.02 13.69 12.32
N ILE A 601 -3.22 14.25 12.21
CA ILE A 601 -3.44 15.64 11.79
C ILE A 601 -4.26 16.30 12.90
N SER A 602 -3.91 17.52 13.29
CA SER A 602 -4.79 18.33 14.13
C SER A 602 -4.99 19.72 13.57
N PHE A 603 -6.20 20.24 13.74
CA PHE A 603 -6.60 21.54 13.22
C PHE A 603 -6.92 22.53 14.32
N LEU A 604 -6.65 23.80 14.04
CA LEU A 604 -7.06 24.91 14.90
C LEU A 604 -7.37 26.15 14.06
N ALA A 605 -8.50 26.79 14.33
CA ALA A 605 -8.73 28.19 13.99
C ALA A 605 -8.31 29.02 15.22
N PRO A 606 -7.12 29.67 15.22
CA PRO A 606 -6.57 30.34 16.39
C PRO A 606 -7.55 31.33 17.00
N ALA A 607 -7.45 31.55 18.31
CA ALA A 607 -8.26 32.58 18.96
C ALA A 607 -7.66 33.96 18.64
N TYR A 608 -8.47 35.02 18.68
CA TYR A 608 -7.95 36.39 18.57
C TYR A 608 -8.04 37.19 19.88
N ASN A 609 -8.66 36.59 20.91
CA ASN A 609 -8.83 37.12 22.26
C ASN A 609 -8.98 35.98 23.29
N TYR A 610 -8.91 36.33 24.57
CA TYR A 610 -8.98 35.36 25.68
C TYR A 610 -10.35 34.70 25.81
N GLU A 611 -11.41 35.39 25.41
CA GLU A 611 -12.80 34.95 25.42
C GLU A 611 -13.09 33.91 24.33
N LYS A 612 -12.15 33.72 23.38
CA LYS A 612 -12.27 32.80 22.25
C LYS A 612 -13.53 33.06 21.45
N GLU A 613 -13.84 34.33 21.22
CA GLU A 613 -14.97 34.73 20.39
C GLU A 613 -14.78 34.25 18.93
N VAL A 614 -15.89 34.17 18.20
CA VAL A 614 -15.89 33.82 16.78
C VAL A 614 -16.47 34.99 16.00
N ASN A 615 -15.57 35.77 15.38
CA ASN A 615 -15.93 36.75 14.36
C ASN A 615 -15.94 36.09 12.97
N GLU A 616 -16.29 36.86 11.93
CA GLU A 616 -16.31 36.36 10.55
C GLU A 616 -14.97 35.77 10.11
N VAL A 617 -13.86 36.42 10.46
CA VAL A 617 -12.50 35.99 10.10
C VAL A 617 -12.17 34.62 10.71
N ARG A 618 -12.49 34.38 11.99
CA ARG A 618 -12.24 33.09 12.65
C ARG A 618 -13.24 32.03 12.18
N GLY A 619 -14.50 32.42 11.99
CA GLY A 619 -15.54 31.56 11.45
C GLY A 619 -15.22 31.03 10.05
N ASN A 620 -14.62 31.85 9.19
CA ASN A 620 -14.17 31.41 7.86
C ASN A 620 -13.06 30.36 7.96
N ALA A 621 -12.09 30.52 8.85
CA ALA A 621 -11.06 29.51 9.10
C ALA A 621 -11.66 28.19 9.61
N MET A 622 -12.61 28.26 10.56
CA MET A 622 -13.31 27.08 11.08
C MET A 622 -14.04 26.31 9.97
N LYS A 623 -14.74 27.02 9.07
CA LYS A 623 -15.46 26.42 7.95
C LYS A 623 -14.53 25.74 6.94
N VAL A 624 -13.36 26.33 6.66
CA VAL A 624 -12.35 25.68 5.82
C VAL A 624 -11.81 24.42 6.50
N ILE A 625 -11.57 24.46 7.81
CA ILE A 625 -11.16 23.28 8.59
C ILE A 625 -12.20 22.16 8.51
N VAL A 626 -13.50 22.47 8.55
CA VAL A 626 -14.56 21.46 8.38
C VAL A 626 -14.41 20.73 7.05
N SER A 627 -14.21 21.47 5.95
CA SER A 627 -13.96 20.89 4.61
C SER A 627 -12.75 19.94 4.62
N MET A 628 -11.65 20.36 5.24
CA MET A 628 -10.43 19.55 5.32
C MET A 628 -10.63 18.30 6.17
N ASN A 629 -11.30 18.42 7.32
CA ASN A 629 -11.61 17.30 8.20
C ASN A 629 -12.51 16.28 7.50
N GLU A 630 -13.60 16.71 6.84
CA GLU A 630 -14.47 15.79 6.09
C GLU A 630 -13.70 14.95 5.07
N VAL A 631 -12.77 15.56 4.34
CA VAL A 631 -11.94 14.85 3.35
C VAL A 631 -10.90 13.94 4.02
N ILE A 632 -10.16 14.41 5.02
CA ILE A 632 -9.13 13.59 5.67
C ILE A 632 -9.74 12.39 6.39
N GLN A 633 -10.94 12.52 6.96
CA GLN A 633 -11.64 11.41 7.60
C GLN A 633 -11.96 10.26 6.63
N GLN A 634 -12.07 10.51 5.32
CA GLN A 634 -12.27 9.46 4.32
C GLN A 634 -11.02 8.58 4.12
N TYR A 635 -9.83 9.11 4.38
CA TYR A 635 -8.55 8.43 4.15
C TYR A 635 -7.84 8.01 5.45
N MET A 636 -8.09 8.73 6.53
CA MET A 636 -7.54 8.49 7.86
C MET A 636 -8.63 8.61 8.94
N PRO A 637 -9.65 7.73 8.90
CA PRO A 637 -10.81 7.82 9.78
C PRO A 637 -10.42 7.72 11.26
N GLY A 638 -10.79 8.73 12.03
CA GLY A 638 -10.56 8.85 13.47
C GLY A 638 -9.15 9.27 13.87
N HIS A 639 -8.32 9.78 12.94
CA HIS A 639 -6.97 10.27 13.22
C HIS A 639 -6.84 11.81 13.16
N VAL A 640 -7.96 12.52 13.06
CA VAL A 640 -8.02 13.98 13.09
C VAL A 640 -8.47 14.45 14.46
N GLY A 641 -7.70 15.37 15.05
CA GLY A 641 -8.03 16.05 16.30
C GLY A 641 -8.15 17.56 16.14
N LYS A 642 -8.72 18.25 17.13
CA LYS A 642 -8.69 19.70 17.26
C LYS A 642 -7.61 20.06 18.28
N TYR A 643 -6.71 20.97 17.90
CA TYR A 643 -5.64 21.43 18.77
C TYR A 643 -6.17 22.46 19.78
N ASN A 644 -5.50 22.60 20.93
CA ASN A 644 -5.91 23.51 21.99
C ASN A 644 -6.00 24.96 21.48
N ASP A 645 -7.14 25.61 21.69
CA ASP A 645 -7.45 26.96 21.21
C ASP A 645 -7.25 28.07 22.26
N SER A 646 -6.46 27.81 23.29
CA SER A 646 -6.10 28.84 24.27
C SER A 646 -5.33 29.96 23.61
N PHE A 647 -5.81 31.19 23.77
CA PHE A 647 -5.19 32.38 23.20
C PHE A 647 -3.79 32.61 23.77
N GLU A 648 -2.76 32.55 22.92
CA GLU A 648 -1.39 32.95 23.25
C GLU A 648 -1.09 34.30 22.56
N PRO A 649 -1.11 35.42 23.30
CA PRO A 649 -1.00 36.75 22.72
C PRO A 649 0.33 37.01 21.99
N ARG A 650 1.34 36.17 22.18
CA ARG A 650 2.65 36.29 21.51
C ARG A 650 2.80 35.41 20.26
N ALA A 651 1.85 34.52 19.99
CA ALA A 651 1.94 33.61 18.87
C ALA A 651 1.54 34.27 17.55
N PHE A 652 2.18 33.88 16.45
CA PHE A 652 1.90 34.42 15.13
C PHE A 652 0.53 33.95 14.62
N GLY A 653 0.13 32.71 14.90
CA GLY A 653 -1.19 32.19 14.51
C GLY A 653 -2.33 33.06 15.05
N ASP A 654 -2.34 33.30 16.36
CA ASP A 654 -3.36 34.13 17.04
C ASP A 654 -3.30 35.60 16.59
N ASN A 655 -2.10 36.16 16.39
CA ASN A 655 -1.96 37.54 15.96
C ASN A 655 -2.32 37.76 14.48
N ILE A 656 -1.97 36.85 13.58
CA ILE A 656 -2.37 36.93 12.16
C ILE A 656 -3.88 36.79 12.02
N GLN A 657 -4.50 35.92 12.84
CA GLN A 657 -5.95 35.85 13.01
C GLN A 657 -6.53 37.20 13.48
N LYS A 658 -5.96 37.77 14.54
CA LYS A 658 -6.35 39.08 15.09
C LYS A 658 -6.16 40.23 14.12
N TRP A 659 -5.13 40.18 13.27
CA TRP A 659 -4.86 41.19 12.26
C TRP A 659 -5.79 41.10 11.04
N GLY A 660 -6.67 40.09 10.97
CA GLY A 660 -7.75 40.02 9.97
C GLY A 660 -7.56 38.96 8.89
N THR A 661 -6.64 38.01 9.07
CA THR A 661 -6.43 36.89 8.15
C THR A 661 -7.08 35.62 8.73
N SER A 662 -7.95 34.96 7.98
CA SER A 662 -8.59 33.70 8.39
C SER A 662 -7.54 32.59 8.45
N THR A 663 -6.98 32.38 9.64
CA THR A 663 -5.78 31.56 9.85
C THR A 663 -6.17 30.14 10.24
N ILE A 664 -5.62 29.17 9.52
CA ILE A 664 -5.82 27.74 9.72
C ILE A 664 -4.47 27.18 10.16
N LEU A 665 -4.45 26.63 11.37
CA LEU A 665 -3.28 25.94 11.90
C LEU A 665 -3.43 24.44 11.66
N ILE A 666 -2.38 23.82 11.12
CA ILE A 666 -2.28 22.37 10.92
C ILE A 666 -1.10 21.85 11.72
N GLU A 667 -1.33 20.86 12.57
CA GLU A 667 -0.32 20.12 13.32
C GLU A 667 -0.16 18.70 12.77
N SER A 668 1.05 18.36 12.35
CA SER A 668 1.40 17.01 11.87
C SER A 668 2.00 16.18 13.00
N GLY A 669 1.23 15.22 13.52
CA GLY A 669 1.62 14.38 14.66
C GLY A 669 2.42 13.14 14.26
N GLY A 670 2.00 11.98 14.76
CA GLY A 670 2.55 10.68 14.36
C GLY A 670 1.46 9.72 13.88
N LYS A 671 1.87 8.62 13.25
CA LYS A 671 1.00 7.51 12.83
C LYS A 671 1.73 6.19 13.00
N ILE A 672 1.05 5.19 13.55
CA ILE A 672 1.61 3.85 13.71
C ILE A 672 1.99 3.30 12.33
N GLY A 673 3.22 2.82 12.19
CA GLY A 673 3.75 2.30 10.92
C GLY A 673 4.24 3.36 9.92
N ASP A 674 4.26 4.64 10.28
CA ASP A 674 4.74 5.73 9.41
C ASP A 674 5.77 6.64 10.12
N PRO A 675 6.97 6.12 10.47
CA PRO A 675 7.99 6.90 11.17
C PRO A 675 8.47 8.10 10.33
N GLU A 676 8.59 7.93 9.01
CA GLU A 676 9.00 8.98 8.07
C GLU A 676 7.88 9.98 7.72
N LYS A 677 6.71 9.87 8.36
CA LYS A 677 5.55 10.76 8.18
C LYS A 677 5.05 10.88 6.72
N ARG A 678 5.26 9.87 5.87
CA ARG A 678 4.89 9.91 4.44
C ARG A 678 3.38 10.06 4.24
N GLU A 679 2.58 9.35 5.04
CA GLU A 679 1.12 9.48 5.00
C GLU A 679 0.67 10.87 5.48
N LEU A 680 1.37 11.44 6.47
CA LEU A 680 1.06 12.79 6.97
C LEU A 680 1.41 13.88 5.95
N VAL A 681 2.51 13.73 5.21
CA VAL A 681 2.83 14.61 4.07
C VAL A 681 1.72 14.53 3.02
N LYS A 682 1.29 13.32 2.65
CA LYS A 682 0.17 13.10 1.74
C LYS A 682 -1.14 13.75 2.25
N MET A 683 -1.41 13.67 3.55
CA MET A 683 -2.62 14.29 4.12
C MET A 683 -2.54 15.81 4.12
N ASN A 684 -1.37 16.41 4.37
CA ASN A 684 -1.17 17.85 4.20
C ASN A 684 -1.39 18.26 2.74
N PHE A 685 -0.82 17.52 1.78
CA PHE A 685 -1.01 17.75 0.35
C PHE A 685 -2.50 17.75 -0.05
N VAL A 686 -3.23 16.69 0.30
CA VAL A 686 -4.67 16.57 -0.02
C VAL A 686 -5.49 17.63 0.72
N GLY A 687 -5.25 17.81 2.02
CA GLY A 687 -6.00 18.74 2.86
C GLY A 687 -5.83 20.20 2.44
N ILE A 688 -4.59 20.64 2.18
CA ILE A 688 -4.31 22.03 1.78
C ILE A 688 -4.90 22.29 0.39
N LEU A 689 -4.74 21.39 -0.59
CA LEU A 689 -5.33 21.58 -1.92
C LEU A 689 -6.86 21.61 -1.87
N GLN A 690 -7.48 20.76 -1.05
CA GLN A 690 -8.93 20.82 -0.81
C GLN A 690 -9.34 22.17 -0.20
N ALA A 691 -8.58 22.67 0.77
CA ALA A 691 -8.83 23.98 1.36
C ALA A 691 -8.75 25.09 0.31
N LEU A 692 -7.69 25.11 -0.50
CA LEU A 692 -7.51 26.07 -1.59
C LEU A 692 -8.65 26.01 -2.61
N LYS A 693 -9.11 24.80 -2.99
CA LYS A 693 -10.26 24.62 -3.88
C LYS A 693 -11.53 25.25 -3.29
N THR A 694 -11.83 24.96 -2.02
CA THR A 694 -13.03 25.50 -1.38
C THR A 694 -12.95 27.00 -1.11
N ILE A 695 -11.77 27.56 -0.90
CA ILE A 695 -11.54 29.01 -0.83
C ILE A 695 -11.78 29.66 -2.19
N ALA A 696 -11.24 29.06 -3.26
CA ALA A 696 -11.35 29.56 -4.63
C ALA A 696 -12.80 29.64 -5.13
N ASP A 697 -13.59 28.59 -4.87
CA ASP A 697 -15.01 28.53 -5.26
C ASP A 697 -15.99 29.01 -4.16
N GLN A 698 -15.45 29.45 -3.01
CA GLN A 698 -16.19 29.89 -1.82
C GLN A 698 -17.14 28.84 -1.21
N SER A 699 -17.05 27.58 -1.61
CA SER A 699 -17.92 26.52 -1.10
C SER A 699 -17.73 26.25 0.39
N TYR A 700 -16.65 26.71 1.02
CA TYR A 700 -16.50 26.63 2.48
C TYR A 700 -17.66 27.33 3.23
N GLN A 701 -18.31 28.31 2.61
CA GLN A 701 -19.42 29.04 3.24
C GLN A 701 -20.63 28.16 3.57
N LYS A 702 -20.77 27.00 2.90
CA LYS A 702 -21.84 26.02 3.13
C LYS A 702 -21.72 25.29 4.48
N TYR A 703 -20.52 25.26 5.05
CA TYR A 703 -20.27 24.59 6.33
C TYR A 703 -20.74 25.42 7.51
N ASN A 704 -21.21 24.75 8.55
CA ASN A 704 -21.62 25.37 9.80
C ASN A 704 -20.54 25.23 10.88
N LEU A 705 -20.62 26.06 11.91
CA LEU A 705 -19.64 26.05 13.00
C LEU A 705 -19.79 24.84 13.93
N ASP A 706 -20.99 24.26 14.05
CA ASP A 706 -21.21 23.08 14.89
C ASP A 706 -20.40 21.88 14.40
N GLN A 707 -20.23 21.75 13.08
CA GLN A 707 -19.33 20.75 12.48
C GLN A 707 -17.89 20.92 12.95
N TYR A 708 -17.39 22.16 13.11
CA TYR A 708 -16.05 22.41 13.64
C TYR A 708 -15.94 21.96 15.10
N TYR A 709 -16.95 22.26 15.92
CA TYR A 709 -16.97 21.85 17.32
C TYR A 709 -17.15 20.34 17.51
N SER A 710 -17.70 19.64 16.51
CA SER A 710 -17.80 18.18 16.51
C SER A 710 -16.47 17.45 16.28
N ILE A 711 -15.43 18.16 15.81
CA ILE A 711 -14.09 17.60 15.69
C ILE A 711 -13.56 17.34 17.12
N PRO A 712 -13.21 16.08 17.45
CA PRO A 712 -12.75 15.73 18.79
C PRO A 712 -11.44 16.45 19.11
N ASP A 713 -11.24 16.86 20.36
CA ASP A 713 -9.97 17.43 20.81
C ASP A 713 -8.83 16.39 20.70
N ASN A 714 -7.59 16.86 20.72
CA ASN A 714 -6.44 15.99 20.96
C ASN A 714 -6.21 15.78 22.48
N ASP A 715 -5.56 14.67 22.81
CA ASP A 715 -5.10 14.31 24.15
C ASP A 715 -3.69 13.75 24.05
N ARG A 716 -2.94 13.69 25.16
CA ARG A 716 -1.55 13.22 25.16
C ARG A 716 -1.40 11.95 25.99
N LYS A 717 -1.95 10.85 25.47
CA LYS A 717 -1.98 9.54 26.14
C LYS A 717 -1.28 8.41 25.38
N PHE A 718 -0.42 8.73 24.41
CA PHE A 718 0.40 7.73 23.72
C PHE A 718 1.79 7.60 24.30
N PHE A 719 2.24 6.36 24.47
CA PHE A 719 3.62 5.98 24.72
C PHE A 719 4.25 5.33 23.48
N ASP A 720 5.57 5.26 23.43
CA ASP A 720 6.26 4.51 22.38
C ASP A 720 6.14 3.00 22.62
N ILE A 721 6.27 2.58 23.88
CA ILE A 721 5.99 1.21 24.33
C ILE A 721 5.06 1.28 25.53
N LEU A 722 4.02 0.46 25.53
CA LEU A 722 3.12 0.24 26.66
C LEU A 722 3.08 -1.24 27.02
N ILE A 723 3.63 -1.57 28.18
CA ILE A 723 3.59 -2.92 28.76
C ILE A 723 2.37 -2.98 29.68
N ARG A 724 1.48 -3.95 29.45
CA ARG A 724 0.24 -4.11 30.22
C ARG A 724 0.30 -5.30 31.15
N ASN A 725 -0.35 -5.20 32.31
CA ASN A 725 -0.64 -6.32 33.21
C ASN A 725 0.58 -7.09 33.73
N ALA A 726 1.77 -6.49 33.75
CA ALA A 726 2.94 -7.15 34.30
C ALA A 726 2.82 -7.28 35.82
N SER A 727 3.34 -8.38 36.38
CA SER A 727 3.52 -8.52 37.82
C SER A 727 4.87 -7.93 38.22
N THR A 728 4.92 -7.08 39.24
CA THR A 728 6.16 -6.65 39.89
C THR A 728 6.12 -7.00 41.37
N SER A 729 7.28 -7.14 42.02
CA SER A 729 7.35 -7.47 43.45
C SER A 729 8.15 -6.44 44.21
N LEU A 730 7.62 -5.97 45.33
CA LEU A 730 8.31 -5.08 46.25
C LEU A 730 8.07 -5.59 47.68
N ASN A 731 9.15 -5.78 48.44
CA ASN A 731 9.11 -6.32 49.82
C ASN A 731 8.31 -7.63 49.95
N GLY A 732 8.37 -8.51 48.94
CA GLY A 732 7.69 -9.81 48.94
C GLY A 732 6.20 -9.76 48.58
N HIS A 733 5.65 -8.60 48.26
CA HIS A 733 4.28 -8.44 47.77
C HIS A 733 4.26 -8.26 46.25
N ASN A 734 3.39 -8.99 45.57
CA ASN A 734 3.23 -8.89 44.11
C ASN A 734 2.09 -7.93 43.76
N PHE A 735 2.34 -7.08 42.77
CA PHE A 735 1.39 -6.08 42.29
C PHE A 735 1.30 -6.16 40.77
N ARG A 736 0.09 -5.95 40.25
CA ARG A 736 -0.11 -5.73 38.81
C ARG A 736 0.21 -4.27 38.49
N THR A 737 0.96 -4.04 37.43
CA THR A 737 1.28 -2.70 36.93
C THR A 737 1.32 -2.68 35.40
N ASP A 738 0.93 -1.56 34.84
CA ASP A 738 1.27 -1.16 33.48
C ASP A 738 2.51 -0.26 33.51
N LEU A 739 3.21 -0.18 32.39
CA LEU A 739 4.41 0.65 32.23
C LEU A 739 4.40 1.33 30.86
N GLY A 740 4.42 2.67 30.85
CA GLY A 740 4.53 3.49 29.65
C GLY A 740 5.95 4.00 29.48
N LEU A 741 6.52 3.86 28.27
CA LEU A 741 7.89 4.26 27.96
C LEU A 741 7.93 5.26 26.80
N PHE A 742 8.82 6.24 26.87
CA PHE A 742 9.21 7.06 25.71
C PHE A 742 10.50 6.51 25.08
N GLY A 743 10.45 6.23 23.79
CA GLY A 743 11.49 5.59 22.99
C GLY A 743 12.41 6.62 22.36
N GLU A 744 13.36 7.13 23.13
CA GLU A 744 14.58 7.76 22.61
C GLU A 744 15.80 6.86 22.90
N ALA A 745 17.02 7.27 22.48
CA ALA A 745 18.26 6.49 22.61
C ALA A 745 18.59 5.97 24.04
N SER A 746 17.87 6.43 25.06
CA SER A 746 18.00 5.97 26.45
C SER A 746 16.72 5.43 27.08
N SER A 747 15.63 5.29 26.30
CA SER A 747 14.25 4.93 26.66
C SER A 747 13.90 5.09 28.14
N SER A 748 13.15 6.13 28.51
CA SER A 748 12.79 6.36 29.91
C SER A 748 11.38 5.85 30.25
N ILE A 749 11.19 5.50 31.52
CA ILE A 749 9.87 5.22 32.08
C ILE A 749 9.12 6.54 32.19
N ALA A 750 8.08 6.68 31.39
CA ALA A 750 7.26 7.88 31.34
C ALA A 750 6.16 7.86 32.40
N ASP A 751 5.57 6.68 32.66
CA ASP A 751 4.56 6.49 33.70
C ASP A 751 4.47 5.00 34.11
N LYS A 752 3.94 4.74 35.31
CA LYS A 752 3.72 3.38 35.85
C LYS A 752 2.44 3.33 36.70
N GLY A 753 1.71 2.22 36.62
CA GLY A 753 0.50 2.00 37.44
C GLY A 753 -0.69 1.57 36.60
N ASP A 754 -1.83 2.23 36.78
CA ASP A 754 -3.03 2.00 35.94
C ASP A 754 -2.97 2.88 34.68
N LEU A 755 -2.57 2.27 33.57
CA LEU A 755 -2.50 2.91 32.25
C LEU A 755 -3.58 2.35 31.31
N SER A 756 -4.71 1.89 31.88
CA SER A 756 -5.84 1.31 31.14
C SER A 756 -6.49 2.29 30.15
N THR A 757 -6.31 3.60 30.35
CA THR A 757 -6.81 4.66 29.45
C THR A 757 -5.75 5.25 28.52
N TYR A 758 -4.53 4.68 28.53
CA TYR A 758 -3.41 5.07 27.68
C TYR A 758 -3.16 4.02 26.59
N TYR A 759 -2.36 4.41 25.61
CA TYR A 759 -2.11 3.63 24.40
C TYR A 759 -0.63 3.61 24.05
N GLY A 760 -0.20 2.61 23.29
CA GLY A 760 1.19 2.48 22.83
C GLY A 760 1.30 2.40 21.31
N TYR A 761 2.39 2.93 20.76
CA TYR A 761 2.82 2.57 19.39
C TYR A 761 3.15 1.09 19.30
N GLN A 762 3.76 0.53 20.35
CA GLN A 762 3.89 -0.89 20.59
C GLN A 762 3.22 -1.22 21.91
N GLU A 763 2.36 -2.24 21.92
CA GLU A 763 1.74 -2.74 23.14
C GLU A 763 2.13 -4.20 23.37
N LEU A 764 2.46 -4.53 24.61
CA LEU A 764 2.77 -5.89 25.03
C LEU A 764 1.89 -6.26 26.22
N ASP A 765 1.00 -7.24 26.05
CA ASP A 765 0.30 -7.85 27.18
C ASP A 765 1.24 -8.81 27.92
N ALA A 766 1.67 -8.37 29.10
CA ALA A 766 2.57 -9.08 29.99
C ALA A 766 1.82 -9.84 31.09
N THR A 767 0.56 -10.22 30.86
CA THR A 767 -0.19 -11.10 31.77
C THR A 767 0.56 -12.40 32.02
N GLY A 768 0.83 -12.69 33.30
CA GLY A 768 1.60 -13.86 33.73
C GLY A 768 3.12 -13.71 33.62
N TYR A 769 3.62 -12.54 33.21
CA TYR A 769 5.04 -12.20 33.24
C TYR A 769 5.37 -11.39 34.50
N THR A 770 6.59 -11.58 35.01
CA THR A 770 7.18 -10.78 36.07
C THR A 770 8.13 -9.75 35.48
N LEU A 771 7.89 -8.48 35.75
CA LEU A 771 8.72 -7.35 35.34
C LEU A 771 9.85 -7.12 36.35
N GLN A 772 11.07 -7.05 35.84
CA GLN A 772 12.28 -6.77 36.64
C GLN A 772 13.18 -5.76 35.93
N VAL A 773 13.95 -5.01 36.71
CA VAL A 773 15.09 -4.24 36.19
C VAL A 773 16.19 -5.24 35.83
N GLY A 774 16.79 -5.08 34.66
CA GLY A 774 17.90 -5.93 34.24
C GLY A 774 19.16 -5.67 35.09
N LYS A 775 20.13 -6.59 35.01
CA LYS A 775 21.32 -6.56 35.85
C LYS A 775 22.41 -5.66 35.27
N LEU A 776 23.19 -5.09 36.16
CA LEU A 776 24.47 -4.47 35.84
C LEU A 776 25.54 -5.55 35.69
N TYR A 777 26.27 -5.56 34.58
CA TYR A 777 27.42 -6.46 34.42
C TYR A 777 28.51 -6.10 35.44
N PRO A 778 29.11 -7.09 36.13
CA PRO A 778 29.97 -6.83 37.28
C PRO A 778 31.25 -6.07 36.93
N GLU A 779 31.84 -6.35 35.76
CA GLU A 779 33.10 -5.72 35.35
C GLU A 779 32.87 -4.40 34.60
N ILE A 780 33.86 -3.51 34.70
CA ILE A 780 33.94 -2.28 33.92
C ILE A 780 34.83 -2.58 32.71
N LEU A 781 34.34 -2.27 31.51
CA LEU A 781 35.06 -2.56 30.27
C LEU A 781 35.79 -1.30 29.78
N ASP A 782 36.89 -1.50 29.06
CA ASP A 782 37.60 -0.38 28.41
C ASP A 782 36.81 0.18 27.22
N SER A 783 36.21 -0.71 26.43
CA SER A 783 35.45 -0.35 25.23
C SER A 783 34.51 -1.48 24.84
N ILE A 784 33.37 -1.11 24.24
CA ILE A 784 32.38 -2.06 23.71
C ILE A 784 32.84 -2.74 22.41
N ASP A 785 33.77 -2.13 21.67
CA ASP A 785 34.21 -2.61 20.35
C ASP A 785 34.95 -3.96 20.41
N LYS A 786 35.40 -4.36 21.61
CA LYS A 786 36.07 -5.65 21.86
C LYS A 786 35.10 -6.79 22.13
N ILE A 787 33.79 -6.54 22.19
CA ILE A 787 32.76 -7.51 22.56
C ILE A 787 32.07 -8.05 21.31
N SER A 788 32.03 -9.38 21.15
CA SER A 788 31.29 -10.01 20.05
C SER A 788 29.78 -9.93 20.29
N ARG A 789 29.01 -9.98 19.19
CA ARG A 789 27.56 -10.04 19.27
C ARG A 789 27.06 -11.26 20.03
N GLU A 790 27.69 -12.43 19.87
CA GLU A 790 27.27 -13.61 20.63
C GLU A 790 27.48 -13.40 22.13
N GLN A 791 28.58 -12.78 22.53
CA GLN A 791 28.87 -12.47 23.93
C GLN A 791 27.80 -11.53 24.52
N ALA A 792 27.45 -10.46 23.79
CA ALA A 792 26.40 -9.54 24.19
C ALA A 792 25.02 -10.23 24.33
N LEU A 793 24.67 -11.13 23.40
CA LEU A 793 23.43 -11.90 23.45
C LEU A 793 23.43 -12.90 24.62
N GLN A 794 24.58 -13.50 24.93
CA GLN A 794 24.73 -14.40 26.07
C GLN A 794 24.51 -13.65 27.40
N TRP A 795 25.08 -12.46 27.54
CA TRP A 795 24.85 -11.61 28.72
C TRP A 795 23.38 -11.23 28.90
N LEU A 796 22.67 -10.94 27.81
CA LEU A 796 21.23 -10.66 27.87
C LEU A 796 20.42 -11.87 28.35
N LYS A 797 20.77 -13.09 27.91
CA LYS A 797 20.15 -14.33 28.41
C LYS A 797 20.41 -14.56 29.91
N GLU A 798 21.54 -14.08 30.42
CA GLU A 798 21.89 -14.12 31.86
C GLU A 798 21.22 -12.98 32.66
N GLY A 799 20.54 -12.07 31.95
CA GLY A 799 19.82 -10.93 32.50
C GLY A 799 20.67 -9.66 32.65
N TYR A 800 21.90 -9.63 32.14
CA TYR A 800 22.71 -8.42 32.11
C TYR A 800 22.27 -7.52 30.95
N THR A 801 21.74 -6.35 31.30
CA THR A 801 21.21 -5.38 30.34
C THR A 801 22.05 -4.12 30.26
N THR A 802 22.89 -3.88 31.26
CA THR A 802 23.63 -2.63 31.43
C THR A 802 25.12 -2.92 31.65
N LEU A 803 25.98 -2.22 30.91
CA LEU A 803 27.44 -2.33 30.98
C LEU A 803 28.07 -0.99 31.37
N ARG A 804 29.11 -1.04 32.21
CA ARG A 804 29.91 0.13 32.56
C ARG A 804 31.16 0.20 31.69
N LEU A 805 31.43 1.38 31.15
CA LEU A 805 32.68 1.69 30.46
C LEU A 805 33.52 2.64 31.30
N HIS A 806 34.84 2.48 31.27
CA HIS A 806 35.79 3.42 31.92
C HIS A 806 35.60 4.85 31.40
N GLN A 807 35.34 4.99 30.10
CA GLN A 807 35.00 6.24 29.45
C GLN A 807 33.97 5.96 28.36
N LEU A 808 32.72 6.43 28.53
CA LEU A 808 31.70 6.30 27.50
C LEU A 808 31.87 7.41 26.46
N SER A 809 32.28 7.06 25.24
CA SER A 809 32.32 8.01 24.13
C SER A 809 30.95 8.20 23.48
N PRO A 810 30.69 9.33 22.77
CA PRO A 810 29.47 9.50 21.98
C PRO A 810 29.27 8.41 20.92
N THR A 811 30.36 7.91 20.33
CA THR A 811 30.33 6.81 19.35
C THR A 811 29.83 5.51 19.98
N GLU A 812 30.33 5.18 21.17
CA GLU A 812 29.90 3.99 21.91
C GLU A 812 28.47 4.15 22.41
N GLN A 813 28.07 5.35 22.83
CA GLN A 813 26.69 5.64 23.22
C GLN A 813 25.71 5.41 22.04
N ALA A 814 26.15 5.64 20.81
CA ALA A 814 25.41 5.38 19.58
C ALA A 814 25.56 3.92 19.07
N HIS A 815 26.27 3.04 19.78
CA HIS A 815 26.52 1.68 19.32
C HIS A 815 25.21 0.87 19.20
N SER A 816 25.13 0.03 18.17
CA SER A 816 23.94 -0.74 17.78
C SER A 816 23.61 -1.94 18.69
N PHE A 817 24.42 -2.25 19.70
CA PHE A 817 24.15 -3.42 20.55
C PHE A 817 22.92 -3.19 21.42
N PRO A 818 22.10 -4.23 21.67
CA PRO A 818 20.93 -4.15 22.54
C PRO A 818 21.35 -4.21 24.01
N LEU A 819 22.27 -3.34 24.43
CA LEU A 819 22.74 -3.18 25.81
C LEU A 819 22.80 -1.69 26.14
N GLN A 820 22.45 -1.35 27.37
CA GLN A 820 22.60 0.01 27.89
C GLN A 820 24.04 0.24 28.33
N LEU A 821 24.69 1.25 27.78
CA LEU A 821 26.04 1.63 28.15
C LEU A 821 26.00 2.86 29.07
N VAL A 822 26.80 2.83 30.12
CA VAL A 822 26.87 3.86 31.16
C VAL A 822 28.32 4.08 31.60
N ASN A 823 28.59 5.23 32.23
CA ASN A 823 29.91 5.51 32.80
C ASN A 823 30.21 4.64 34.03
N ALA A 824 31.49 4.52 34.36
CA ALA A 824 31.99 3.72 35.48
C ALA A 824 31.35 4.05 36.85
N ASP A 825 30.96 5.29 37.06
CA ASP A 825 30.33 5.80 38.30
C ASP A 825 28.82 5.51 38.38
N PHE A 826 28.21 4.99 37.32
CA PHE A 826 26.79 4.65 37.31
C PHE A 826 26.49 3.54 38.32
N THR A 827 25.44 3.76 39.11
CA THR A 827 24.86 2.78 40.02
C THR A 827 23.46 2.43 39.56
N LEU A 828 23.08 1.16 39.72
CA LEU A 828 21.77 0.66 39.33
C LEU A 828 21.01 0.22 40.59
N ASP A 829 19.88 0.88 40.87
CA ASP A 829 18.92 0.35 41.82
C ASP A 829 18.10 -0.74 41.11
N THR A 830 18.27 -1.98 41.56
CA THR A 830 17.53 -3.14 41.01
C THR A 830 16.25 -3.43 41.78
N VAL A 831 16.04 -2.74 42.90
CA VAL A 831 14.91 -2.95 43.82
C VAL A 831 13.74 -2.04 43.45
N LYS A 832 14.02 -0.84 42.95
CA LYS A 832 12.99 0.13 42.57
C LYS A 832 13.09 0.51 41.09
N MET A 833 11.93 0.71 40.52
CA MET A 833 11.74 1.17 39.14
C MET A 833 10.88 2.43 39.21
N GLU A 834 11.48 3.60 39.03
CA GLU A 834 10.82 4.90 39.18
C GLU A 834 10.54 5.57 37.83
N VAL A 835 9.56 6.48 37.82
CA VAL A 835 9.30 7.33 36.66
C VAL A 835 10.51 8.23 36.44
N GLY A 836 10.97 8.31 35.18
CA GLY A 836 12.19 9.01 34.78
C GLY A 836 13.40 8.09 34.65
N ASP A 837 13.37 6.88 35.23
CA ASP A 837 14.48 5.93 35.10
C ASP A 837 14.64 5.45 33.66
N LYS A 838 15.88 5.11 33.29
CA LYS A 838 16.15 4.43 32.02
C LYS A 838 15.58 3.01 32.06
N ALA A 839 14.85 2.66 31.02
CA ALA A 839 14.23 1.36 30.83
C ALA A 839 15.26 0.37 30.27
N ALA A 840 15.87 -0.39 31.17
CA ALA A 840 16.57 -1.63 30.88
C ALA A 840 15.87 -2.77 31.61
N LEU A 841 14.83 -3.32 30.99
CA LEU A 841 13.83 -4.14 31.67
C LEU A 841 13.80 -5.56 31.14
N LEU A 842 13.42 -6.48 32.01
CA LEU A 842 13.24 -7.90 31.73
C LEU A 842 11.79 -8.29 32.03
N LEU A 843 11.18 -9.08 31.15
CA LEU A 843 9.94 -9.78 31.41
C LEU A 843 10.20 -11.28 31.47
N LEU A 844 9.96 -11.84 32.65
CA LEU A 844 10.21 -13.23 32.95
C LEU A 844 8.92 -14.02 33.04
N LYS A 845 8.92 -15.25 32.56
CA LYS A 845 7.85 -16.22 32.80
C LYS A 845 8.50 -17.53 33.20
N ASP A 846 7.97 -18.16 34.26
CA ASP A 846 8.55 -19.37 34.84
C ASP A 846 10.06 -19.23 35.12
N GLN A 847 10.47 -18.05 35.61
CA GLN A 847 11.86 -17.64 35.88
C GLN A 847 12.80 -17.56 34.66
N GLN A 848 12.29 -17.75 33.45
CA GLN A 848 13.05 -17.56 32.21
C GLN A 848 12.80 -16.18 31.62
N ILE A 849 13.82 -15.55 31.05
CA ILE A 849 13.69 -14.27 30.35
C ILE A 849 13.05 -14.54 28.98
N HIS A 850 11.84 -14.04 28.79
CA HIS A 850 11.16 -14.11 27.49
C HIS A 850 11.33 -12.81 26.71
N PHE A 851 11.30 -11.66 27.39
CA PHE A 851 11.50 -10.37 26.72
C PHE A 851 12.53 -9.51 27.43
N THR A 852 13.27 -8.72 26.65
CA THR A 852 14.10 -7.61 27.13
C THR A 852 13.62 -6.33 26.47
N ILE A 853 13.46 -5.26 27.24
CA ILE A 853 13.11 -3.92 26.74
C ILE A 853 14.30 -3.00 26.93
N LEU A 854 14.93 -2.64 25.82
CA LEU A 854 16.20 -1.89 25.80
C LEU A 854 16.21 -0.91 24.63
N LYS A 855 16.73 0.31 24.88
CA LYS A 855 16.86 1.37 23.85
C LYS A 855 15.56 1.59 23.06
N GLY A 856 14.43 1.53 23.75
CA GLY A 856 13.11 1.74 23.14
C GLY A 856 12.65 0.64 22.19
N LYS A 857 13.20 -0.58 22.29
CA LYS A 857 12.78 -1.75 21.51
C LYS A 857 12.45 -2.93 22.45
N ILE A 858 11.47 -3.75 22.04
CA ILE A 858 11.14 -5.03 22.69
C ILE A 858 11.84 -6.16 21.92
N HIS A 859 12.65 -6.97 22.59
CA HIS A 859 13.26 -8.17 22.02
C HIS A 859 12.66 -9.42 22.66
N HIS A 860 12.31 -10.43 21.85
CA HIS A 860 11.67 -11.68 22.28
C HIS A 860 12.63 -12.87 22.11
N TRP A 861 12.86 -13.64 23.17
CA TRP A 861 13.91 -14.66 23.26
C TRP A 861 13.43 -16.10 23.06
N THR A 862 12.12 -16.37 23.18
CA THR A 862 11.57 -17.75 23.06
C THR A 862 11.09 -18.12 21.65
N LYS A 863 11.19 -17.22 20.67
CA LYS A 863 11.24 -17.60 19.25
C LYS A 863 12.71 -17.74 18.89
N GLU A 864 13.13 -18.93 18.48
CA GLU A 864 14.45 -19.12 17.87
C GLU A 864 14.71 -18.01 16.86
N ILE A 865 15.88 -17.38 16.95
CA ILE A 865 16.40 -16.49 15.92
C ILE A 865 16.69 -17.38 14.70
N ASN A 866 15.64 -17.70 13.94
CA ASN A 866 15.77 -18.07 12.55
C ASN A 866 15.74 -16.77 11.75
N LYS A 867 16.89 -16.50 11.13
CA LYS A 867 17.18 -15.45 10.13
C LYS A 867 15.93 -14.87 9.45
N ALA A 868 15.71 -13.58 9.66
CA ALA A 868 15.26 -12.59 8.66
C ALA A 868 14.70 -11.37 9.39
N HIS A 869 15.42 -10.24 9.28
CA HIS A 869 15.01 -8.83 9.44
C HIS A 869 16.16 -8.04 10.06
N GLU A 870 17.19 -7.82 9.25
CA GLU A 870 18.16 -6.74 9.45
C GLU A 870 18.21 -5.91 8.19
N THR A 871 17.29 -4.96 8.09
CA THR A 871 17.46 -3.72 7.33
C THR A 871 16.87 -2.60 8.17
N GLU A 872 17.68 -2.06 9.07
CA GLU A 872 17.64 -0.67 9.54
C GLU A 872 19.07 -0.13 9.53
#